data_AF-A0A9P7KPE5-F1
#
_entry.id   AF-A0A9P7KPE5-F1
#
_cell.length_a   1.000
_cell.length_b   1.000
_cell.length_c   1.000
_cell.angle_alpha   90.00
_cell.angle_beta   90.00
_cell.angle_gamma   90.00
#
_symmetry.space_group_name_H-M   'P 1'
#
loop_
_entity.id
_entity.type
_entity.pdbx_description
1 polymer ?
#
loop_
_entity_poly.entity_id
_entity_poly.type
_entity_poly.pdbx_seq_one_letter_code
_entity_poly.pdbx_strand_id
1 'polypeptide(L)'
;MAPLTSIRTSNGKLEIVNQLLLPHTTEFLEINTVEEAHDAIKSMKIRGAPAIASLASLSLSYHLTKALTASPSPDFLASPEALAAHVEQILAFLYTARPTAVNLGAATRRLQNNLSASLTAQSSARAIADTLIAEGKLIADEDVGRNKEMSKSGGDWLLKHVGSENTGSGLNVMTVCNTGSLATSGYGTALGLITYLHETGKLEKAYYTQTTPYHQGSRLTALELQTLKIPSVMLCDTMVGSLFQHHNIHAVAVGADRIARNGDTANKIGTYNAAVLAARHGIPFIVVAPISTVDLDVADGSGIPIEQRPAIEACLVRGALHTGAESSDEQAVVMITPRGLEGIYNPSFDVTPAELITAIVTEKGVAVRKDGEKTFDLSAIVPMSRDAVYIAVHGGAGMHSYSLEKEIKQALRLACKEALKISEQGTTLRHNELHDGAAPNPNRMALAMVGEAIAVLEDDTCLNAGYGSNLTLEGTVECDAAIMDGVSGDFGSVGAVSGVKNPIRLARAVLEHSKILDPLGRVPPLYETLVSEGAHAFAIANSADRAIETVIPDSLISPKARNDWVKWKTRLTSSQSMAAGSLTDIQDTVGAVAFQNAEAVAAAVSSGGILLKHPGRIGEAAIFGAGCWAEHFADARLSIACSISGEYIVRAMLARAIADAFRSAVASKNDTDPHDILEHVLLHSFWVPCQNRGIVDPDVGVLLLTAEEEELKTHGWYPIFSVDETNQIEVRLWCAFTTPSMAIAYASSVSTTPKVRHASKRNNVVHAPQTQVLRRPKNTDSSRTSEPRIFITAVPM
;
A
#
# COMPACT_ATOMS: atom_id res chain seq x y z
N MET A 1 -0.18 27.92 34.30
CA MET A 1 -0.35 26.56 34.87
C MET A 1 -0.05 25.59 33.75
N ALA A 2 0.56 24.44 34.05
CA ALA A 2 0.77 23.41 33.05
C ALA A 2 -0.60 22.89 32.55
N PRO A 3 -0.75 22.58 31.26
CA PRO A 3 -1.97 22.01 30.73
C PRO A 3 -2.31 20.70 31.45
N LEU A 4 -3.61 20.44 31.66
CA LEU A 4 -4.08 19.17 32.19
C LEU A 4 -3.75 18.07 31.15
N THR A 5 -3.07 17.01 31.57
CA THR A 5 -2.72 15.88 30.68
C THR A 5 -3.48 14.63 31.10
N SER A 6 -3.91 13.84 30.11
CA SER A 6 -4.58 12.55 30.35
C SER A 6 -3.62 11.53 30.96
N ILE A 7 -2.34 11.58 30.56
CA ILE A 7 -1.26 10.69 30.98
C ILE A 7 -0.07 11.53 31.47
N ARG A 8 0.64 11.06 32.48
CA ARG A 8 1.92 11.61 32.96
C ARG A 8 2.96 10.51 33.06
N THR A 9 4.12 10.75 32.48
CA THR A 9 5.30 9.89 32.59
C THR A 9 6.42 10.69 33.24
N SER A 10 6.69 10.47 34.53
CA SER A 10 7.78 11.16 35.24
C SER A 10 8.47 10.22 36.22
N ASN A 11 9.81 10.31 36.33
CA ASN A 11 10.62 9.56 37.29
C ASN A 11 10.37 8.03 37.31
N GLY A 12 10.10 7.43 36.15
CA GLY A 12 9.80 5.99 36.06
C GLY A 12 8.42 5.59 36.58
N LYS A 13 7.50 6.56 36.74
CA LYS A 13 6.08 6.35 37.05
C LYS A 13 5.20 6.66 35.84
N LEU A 14 4.11 5.93 35.71
CA LEU A 14 3.05 6.13 34.72
C LEU A 14 1.77 6.44 35.48
N GLU A 15 1.21 7.62 35.27
CA GLU A 15 -0.01 8.07 35.96
C GLU A 15 -1.06 8.49 34.95
N ILE A 16 -2.33 8.25 35.26
CA ILE A 16 -3.47 8.72 34.46
C ILE A 16 -4.40 9.57 35.31
N VAL A 17 -5.03 10.59 34.73
CA VAL A 17 -6.10 11.32 35.43
C VAL A 17 -7.38 10.48 35.42
N ASN A 18 -8.02 10.33 36.57
CA ASN A 18 -9.30 9.63 36.66
C ASN A 18 -10.43 10.51 36.11
N GLN A 19 -10.77 10.33 34.82
CA GLN A 19 -11.78 11.14 34.14
C GLN A 19 -13.20 10.96 34.68
N LEU A 20 -13.46 9.92 35.48
CA LEU A 20 -14.76 9.71 36.12
C LEU A 20 -15.01 10.66 37.28
N LEU A 21 -13.96 11.23 37.88
CA LEU A 21 -14.07 12.14 39.03
C LEU A 21 -14.08 13.61 38.61
N LEU A 22 -13.64 13.90 37.39
CA LEU A 22 -13.70 15.23 36.79
C LEU A 22 -15.17 15.68 36.59
N PRO A 23 -15.46 16.99 36.77
CA PRO A 23 -14.52 18.08 37.03
C PRO A 23 -14.21 18.36 38.50
N HIS A 24 -14.95 17.76 39.43
CA HIS A 24 -14.93 18.16 40.84
C HIS A 24 -13.69 17.68 41.59
N THR A 25 -13.15 16.52 41.23
CA THR A 25 -11.95 15.97 41.86
C THR A 25 -10.92 15.60 40.80
N THR A 26 -9.74 16.21 40.88
CA THR A 26 -8.59 15.87 40.03
C THR A 26 -7.69 14.89 40.78
N GLU A 27 -7.84 13.61 40.48
CA GLU A 27 -7.03 12.53 41.03
C GLU A 27 -6.21 11.86 39.94
N PHE A 28 -4.92 11.66 40.19
CA PHE A 28 -4.03 10.89 39.34
C PHE A 28 -3.83 9.49 39.93
N LEU A 29 -4.10 8.47 39.12
CA LEU A 29 -3.93 7.07 39.46
C LEU A 29 -2.60 6.58 38.89
N GLU A 30 -1.74 6.02 39.74
CA GLU A 30 -0.51 5.34 39.31
C GLU A 30 -0.85 3.98 38.71
N ILE A 31 -0.31 3.69 37.52
CA ILE A 31 -0.49 2.45 36.77
C ILE A 31 0.82 1.67 36.85
N ASN A 32 0.82 0.60 37.64
CA ASN A 32 1.99 -0.23 37.94
C ASN A 32 2.03 -1.53 37.13
N THR A 33 0.89 -1.97 36.61
CA THR A 33 0.72 -3.25 35.92
C THR A 33 -0.08 -3.11 34.62
N VAL A 34 0.06 -4.09 33.73
CA VAL A 34 -0.70 -4.15 32.46
C VAL A 34 -2.20 -4.35 32.75
N GLU A 35 -2.52 -5.09 33.80
CA GLU A 35 -3.88 -5.34 34.29
C GLU A 35 -4.54 -4.05 34.76
N GLU A 36 -3.83 -3.21 35.51
CA GLU A 36 -4.34 -1.89 35.92
C GLU A 36 -4.59 -0.98 34.70
N ALA A 37 -3.72 -1.03 33.68
CA ALA A 37 -3.91 -0.29 32.44
C ALA A 37 -5.16 -0.77 31.68
N HIS A 38 -5.32 -2.08 31.54
CA HIS A 38 -6.49 -2.71 30.91
C HIS A 38 -7.79 -2.31 31.61
N ASP A 39 -7.83 -2.45 32.94
CA ASP A 39 -9.00 -2.09 33.75
C ASP A 39 -9.31 -0.59 33.64
N ALA A 40 -8.29 0.27 33.63
CA ALA A 40 -8.47 1.70 33.45
C ALA A 40 -9.09 2.07 32.09
N ILE A 41 -8.67 1.39 31.02
CA ILE A 41 -9.21 1.55 29.68
C ILE A 41 -10.67 1.06 29.63
N LYS A 42 -10.93 -0.13 30.17
CA LYS A 42 -12.24 -0.79 30.14
C LYS A 42 -13.29 -0.06 30.99
N SER A 43 -12.90 0.42 32.17
CA SER A 43 -13.78 1.17 33.09
C SER A 43 -13.94 2.65 32.74
N MET A 44 -13.33 3.12 31.65
CA MET A 44 -13.34 4.52 31.22
C MET A 44 -12.71 5.51 32.22
N LYS A 45 -11.83 5.06 33.12
CA LYS A 45 -10.98 5.95 33.93
C LYS A 45 -10.12 6.84 33.04
N ILE A 46 -9.67 6.29 31.91
CA ILE A 46 -9.13 7.03 30.77
C ILE A 46 -10.01 6.80 29.53
N ARG A 47 -10.17 7.83 28.70
CA ARG A 47 -10.93 7.73 27.45
C ARG A 47 -10.33 8.62 26.36
N GLY A 48 -10.76 8.37 25.13
CA GLY A 48 -10.20 8.95 23.92
C GLY A 48 -9.35 7.92 23.19
N ALA A 49 -9.62 7.69 21.90
CA ALA A 49 -8.97 6.61 21.16
C ALA A 49 -7.43 6.74 21.17
N PRO A 50 -6.84 7.93 20.95
CA PRO A 50 -5.39 8.10 21.06
C PRO A 50 -4.86 7.92 22.49
N ALA A 51 -5.56 8.46 23.49
CA ALA A 51 -5.14 8.35 24.90
C ALA A 51 -5.08 6.89 25.38
N ILE A 52 -6.05 6.07 24.98
CA ILE A 52 -6.09 4.64 25.30
C ILE A 52 -4.94 3.89 24.62
N ALA A 53 -4.63 4.20 23.36
CA ALA A 53 -3.52 3.61 22.63
C ALA A 53 -2.16 3.96 23.25
N SER A 54 -1.98 5.22 23.67
CA SER A 54 -0.78 5.68 24.38
C SER A 54 -0.64 4.98 25.74
N LEU A 55 -1.71 4.85 26.51
CA LEU A 55 -1.66 4.14 27.79
C LEU A 55 -1.28 2.67 27.61
N ALA A 56 -1.88 1.98 26.64
CA ALA A 56 -1.55 0.59 26.35
C ALA A 56 -0.07 0.43 25.97
N SER A 57 0.43 1.27 25.06
CA SER A 57 1.82 1.25 24.58
C SER A 57 2.81 1.55 25.71
N LEU A 58 2.53 2.59 26.51
CA LEU A 58 3.35 2.95 27.67
C LEU A 58 3.33 1.88 28.75
N SER A 59 2.19 1.23 29.00
CA SER A 59 2.10 0.15 29.99
C SER A 59 3.01 -1.03 29.64
N LEU A 60 3.11 -1.39 28.34
CA LEU A 60 4.06 -2.40 27.87
C LEU A 60 5.51 -1.92 28.05
N SER A 61 5.83 -0.68 27.65
CA SER A 61 7.18 -0.12 27.83
C SER A 61 7.62 -0.13 29.29
N TYR A 62 6.73 0.20 30.23
CA TYR A 62 7.01 0.20 31.65
C TYR A 62 7.15 -1.22 32.21
N HIS A 63 6.29 -2.15 31.80
CA HIS A 63 6.40 -3.56 32.15
C HIS A 63 7.75 -4.15 31.74
N LEU A 64 8.17 -3.92 30.50
CA LEU A 64 9.47 -4.39 29.99
C LEU A 64 10.65 -3.68 30.66
N THR A 65 10.56 -2.37 30.91
CA THR A 65 11.61 -1.62 31.62
C THR A 65 11.84 -2.19 33.02
N LYS A 66 10.75 -2.45 33.76
CA LYS A 66 10.83 -3.05 35.10
C LYS A 66 11.44 -4.44 35.04
N ALA A 67 11.04 -5.26 34.08
CA ALA A 67 11.56 -6.61 33.86
C ALA A 67 13.08 -6.64 33.58
N LEU A 68 13.59 -5.71 32.76
CA LEU A 68 15.02 -5.60 32.44
C LEU A 68 15.90 -5.21 33.62
N THR A 69 15.31 -4.58 34.65
CA THR A 69 16.00 -4.15 35.88
C THR A 69 15.79 -5.09 37.06
N ALA A 70 14.93 -6.11 36.92
CA ALA A 70 14.61 -7.05 38.00
C ALA A 70 15.78 -8.03 38.25
N SER A 71 15.95 -8.40 39.52
CA SER A 71 16.91 -9.42 39.95
C SER A 71 16.22 -10.39 40.92
N PRO A 72 16.08 -11.69 40.58
CA PRO A 72 16.56 -12.34 39.36
C PRO A 72 15.81 -11.89 38.09
N SER A 73 16.44 -12.07 36.92
CA SER A 73 15.82 -11.78 35.62
C SER A 73 14.59 -12.70 35.42
N PRO A 74 13.45 -12.16 34.98
CA PRO A 74 12.27 -12.96 34.65
C PRO A 74 12.54 -14.02 33.57
N ASP A 75 11.87 -15.16 33.68
CA ASP A 75 12.04 -16.31 32.78
C ASP A 75 11.72 -15.96 31.31
N PHE A 76 10.78 -15.06 31.07
CA PHE A 76 10.44 -14.64 29.71
C PHE A 76 11.55 -13.84 29.01
N LEU A 77 12.57 -13.35 29.74
CA LEU A 77 13.75 -12.73 29.13
C LEU A 77 14.87 -13.75 28.81
N ALA A 78 14.65 -15.04 29.07
CA ALA A 78 15.66 -16.08 28.85
C ALA A 78 15.95 -16.34 27.36
N SER A 79 14.96 -16.15 26.47
CA SER A 79 15.14 -16.29 25.03
C SER A 79 14.25 -15.31 24.24
N PRO A 80 14.61 -14.98 22.98
CA PRO A 80 13.78 -14.17 22.09
C PRO A 80 12.35 -14.73 21.93
N GLU A 81 12.21 -16.05 21.86
CA GLU A 81 10.92 -16.74 21.67
C GLU A 81 10.05 -16.65 22.94
N ALA A 82 10.66 -16.80 24.12
CA ALA A 82 9.96 -16.65 25.40
C ALA A 82 9.46 -15.21 25.59
N LEU A 83 10.26 -14.22 25.19
CA LEU A 83 9.85 -12.81 25.22
C LEU A 83 8.72 -12.55 24.23
N ALA A 84 8.81 -13.09 23.02
CA ALA A 84 7.77 -12.94 22.01
C ALA A 84 6.42 -13.46 22.49
N ALA A 85 6.39 -14.69 23.01
CA ALA A 85 5.16 -15.30 23.55
C ALA A 85 4.55 -14.45 24.70
N HIS A 86 5.40 -13.90 25.58
CA HIS A 86 4.96 -13.06 26.68
C HIS A 86 4.37 -11.71 26.19
N VAL A 87 5.04 -11.05 25.25
CA VAL A 87 4.59 -9.78 24.67
C VAL A 87 3.30 -9.96 23.88
N GLU A 88 3.19 -11.03 23.08
CA GLU A 88 1.98 -11.34 22.31
C GLU A 88 0.76 -11.52 23.23
N GLN A 89 0.91 -12.20 24.36
CA GLN A 89 -0.14 -12.35 25.36
C GLN A 89 -0.57 -11.00 25.96
N ILE A 90 0.40 -10.13 26.29
CA ILE A 90 0.10 -8.78 26.80
C ILE A 90 -0.65 -7.95 25.76
N LEU A 91 -0.19 -7.94 24.52
CA LEU A 91 -0.80 -7.15 23.44
C LEU A 91 -2.23 -7.64 23.14
N ALA A 92 -2.43 -8.96 23.08
CA ALA A 92 -3.75 -9.56 22.93
C ALA A 92 -4.68 -9.18 24.10
N PHE A 93 -4.17 -9.26 25.34
CA PHE A 93 -4.94 -8.89 26.53
C PHE A 93 -5.33 -7.40 26.52
N LEU A 94 -4.38 -6.49 26.32
CA LEU A 94 -4.64 -5.04 26.23
C LEU A 94 -5.67 -4.69 25.16
N TYR A 95 -5.61 -5.36 24.00
CA TYR A 95 -6.59 -5.15 22.92
C TYR A 95 -8.03 -5.49 23.35
N THR A 96 -8.22 -6.49 24.23
CA THR A 96 -9.57 -6.84 24.74
C THR A 96 -10.21 -5.77 25.63
N ALA A 97 -9.46 -4.75 26.07
CA ALA A 97 -10.02 -3.70 26.93
C ALA A 97 -11.14 -2.95 26.21
N ARG A 98 -10.91 -2.53 24.95
CA ARG A 98 -11.87 -1.84 24.08
C ARG A 98 -11.56 -2.11 22.58
N PRO A 99 -11.98 -3.27 22.03
CA PRO A 99 -11.66 -3.70 20.66
C PRO A 99 -12.16 -2.75 19.55
N THR A 100 -13.18 -1.94 19.85
CA THR A 100 -13.76 -0.96 18.92
C THR A 100 -12.91 0.29 18.72
N ALA A 101 -11.85 0.49 19.52
CA ALA A 101 -10.93 1.62 19.37
C ALA A 101 -9.85 1.31 18.32
N VAL A 102 -9.99 1.85 17.11
CA VAL A 102 -9.07 1.64 15.98
C VAL A 102 -7.61 1.97 16.35
N ASN A 103 -7.39 3.07 17.08
CA ASN A 103 -6.05 3.48 17.52
C ASN A 103 -5.37 2.46 18.45
N LEU A 104 -6.13 1.77 19.30
CA LEU A 104 -5.58 0.72 20.17
C LEU A 104 -5.07 -0.46 19.32
N GLY A 105 -5.86 -0.88 18.32
CA GLY A 105 -5.47 -1.92 17.37
C GLY A 105 -4.24 -1.54 16.54
N ALA A 106 -4.19 -0.29 16.05
CA ALA A 106 -3.04 0.21 15.29
C ALA A 106 -1.76 0.21 16.14
N ALA A 107 -1.84 0.63 17.40
CA ALA A 107 -0.71 0.62 18.32
C ALA A 107 -0.23 -0.82 18.63
N THR A 108 -1.15 -1.74 18.92
CA THR A 108 -0.79 -3.15 19.20
C THR A 108 -0.16 -3.82 17.98
N ARG A 109 -0.67 -3.58 16.76
CA ARG A 109 -0.07 -4.11 15.52
C ARG A 109 1.32 -3.55 15.26
N ARG A 110 1.51 -2.24 15.45
CA ARG A 110 2.83 -1.61 15.31
C ARG A 110 3.87 -2.25 16.23
N LEU A 111 3.50 -2.56 17.47
CA LEU A 111 4.36 -3.27 18.41
C LEU A 111 4.60 -4.74 17.99
N GLN A 112 3.58 -5.44 17.48
CA GLN A 112 3.72 -6.80 16.93
C GLN A 112 4.64 -6.85 15.70
N ASN A 113 4.57 -5.86 14.81
CA ASN A 113 5.42 -5.79 13.62
C ASN A 113 6.89 -5.56 14.00
N ASN A 114 7.16 -4.67 14.97
CA ASN A 114 8.51 -4.46 15.49
C ASN A 114 9.08 -5.71 16.18
N LEU A 115 8.24 -6.42 16.94
CA LEU A 115 8.60 -7.72 17.53
C LEU A 115 8.99 -8.73 16.44
N SER A 116 8.13 -8.90 15.42
CA SER A 116 8.35 -9.82 14.30
C SER A 116 9.60 -9.48 13.48
N ALA A 117 9.84 -8.21 13.22
CA ALA A 117 11.03 -7.72 12.52
C ALA A 117 12.31 -8.00 13.32
N SER A 118 12.27 -7.80 14.64
CA SER A 118 13.43 -8.02 15.51
C SER A 118 13.74 -9.51 15.69
N LEU A 119 12.72 -10.38 15.70
CA LEU A 119 12.89 -11.83 15.65
C LEU A 119 13.53 -12.29 14.34
N THR A 120 13.07 -11.74 13.21
CA THR A 120 13.63 -12.03 11.88
C THR A 120 15.11 -11.61 11.78
N ALA A 121 15.46 -10.49 12.41
CA ALA A 121 16.83 -10.00 12.51
C ALA A 121 17.72 -10.78 13.51
N GLN A 122 17.20 -11.84 14.13
CA GLN A 122 17.90 -12.66 15.14
C GLN A 122 18.45 -11.84 16.32
N SER A 123 17.70 -10.81 16.73
CA SER A 123 18.08 -9.95 17.86
C SER A 123 17.99 -10.70 19.20
N SER A 124 18.81 -10.31 20.17
CA SER A 124 18.72 -10.85 21.53
C SER A 124 17.44 -10.39 22.24
N ALA A 125 16.95 -11.16 23.22
CA ALA A 125 15.75 -10.80 24.00
C ALA A 125 15.84 -9.38 24.60
N ARG A 126 17.02 -8.99 25.08
CA ARG A 126 17.25 -7.64 25.62
C ARG A 126 17.11 -6.55 24.54
N ALA A 127 17.69 -6.76 23.36
CA ALA A 127 17.58 -5.80 22.26
C ALA A 127 16.13 -5.68 21.72
N ILE A 128 15.39 -6.79 21.68
CA ILE A 128 13.96 -6.79 21.34
C ILE A 128 13.17 -5.98 22.37
N ALA A 129 13.41 -6.21 23.67
CA ALA A 129 12.74 -5.46 24.73
C ALA A 129 13.05 -3.96 24.66
N ASP A 130 14.31 -3.57 24.46
CA ASP A 130 14.71 -2.17 24.30
C ASP A 130 14.03 -1.51 23.08
N THR A 131 13.90 -2.23 21.96
CA THR A 131 13.20 -1.77 20.75
C THR A 131 11.72 -1.52 21.02
N LEU A 132 11.03 -2.47 21.68
CA LEU A 132 9.61 -2.32 22.04
C LEU A 132 9.38 -1.20 23.05
N ILE A 133 10.30 -1.00 24.02
CA ILE A 133 10.24 0.10 24.97
C ILE A 133 10.32 1.44 24.26
N ALA A 134 11.27 1.59 23.34
CA ALA A 134 11.45 2.81 22.55
C ALA A 134 10.21 3.08 21.68
N GLU A 135 9.71 2.05 21.00
CA GLU A 135 8.53 2.17 20.14
C GLU A 135 7.27 2.55 20.90
N GLY A 136 7.03 1.95 22.08
CA GLY A 136 5.85 2.27 22.89
C GLY A 136 5.85 3.72 23.41
N LYS A 137 7.02 4.29 23.70
CA LYS A 137 7.17 5.72 24.02
C LYS A 137 6.94 6.60 22.80
N LEU A 138 7.50 6.21 21.67
CA LEU A 138 7.41 6.94 20.41
C LEU A 138 5.96 7.00 19.90
N ILE A 139 5.15 5.94 20.06
CA ILE A 139 3.71 5.98 19.76
C ILE A 139 3.00 7.09 20.55
N ALA A 140 3.33 7.27 21.83
CA ALA A 140 2.72 8.30 22.67
C ALA A 140 3.21 9.71 22.30
N ASP A 141 4.50 9.88 22.02
CA ASP A 141 5.10 11.18 21.67
C ASP A 141 4.62 11.69 20.30
N GLU A 142 4.54 10.79 19.31
CA GLU A 142 4.04 11.13 17.97
C GLU A 142 2.61 11.65 18.00
N ASP A 143 1.73 11.14 18.88
CA ASP A 143 0.34 11.58 18.97
C ASP A 143 0.23 13.06 19.37
N VAL A 144 1.03 13.52 20.34
CA VAL A 144 1.07 14.94 20.73
C VAL A 144 1.54 15.81 19.55
N GLY A 145 2.54 15.36 18.81
CA GLY A 145 3.04 16.03 17.61
C GLY A 145 1.96 16.15 16.54
N ARG A 146 1.25 15.06 16.23
CA ARG A 146 0.13 15.03 15.28
C ARG A 146 -0.99 16.00 15.69
N ASN A 147 -1.37 15.99 16.98
CA ASN A 147 -2.41 16.86 17.52
C ASN A 147 -2.10 18.35 17.33
N LYS A 148 -0.84 18.75 17.57
CA LYS A 148 -0.38 20.12 17.33
C LYS A 148 -0.40 20.49 15.84
N GLU A 149 0.06 19.60 14.97
CA GLU A 149 0.10 19.87 13.52
C GLU A 149 -1.31 20.00 12.92
N MET A 150 -2.24 19.12 13.32
CA MET A 150 -3.67 19.23 12.97
C MET A 150 -4.25 20.58 13.39
N SER A 151 -4.03 20.94 14.65
CA SER A 151 -4.58 22.14 15.24
C SER A 151 -4.06 23.42 14.57
N LYS A 152 -2.75 23.44 14.27
CA LYS A 152 -2.12 24.51 13.51
C LYS A 152 -2.66 24.60 12.09
N SER A 153 -2.68 23.48 11.35
CA SER A 153 -3.17 23.43 9.98
C SER A 153 -4.63 23.88 9.86
N GLY A 154 -5.48 23.43 10.77
CA GLY A 154 -6.89 23.85 10.84
C GLY A 154 -7.07 25.30 11.25
N GLY A 155 -6.28 25.78 12.21
CA GLY A 155 -6.30 27.18 12.66
C GLY A 155 -5.85 28.16 11.57
N ASP A 156 -4.73 27.86 10.90
CA ASP A 156 -4.19 28.64 9.79
C ASP A 156 -5.18 28.68 8.60
N TRP A 157 -5.78 27.54 8.27
CA TRP A 157 -6.81 27.46 7.23
C TRP A 157 -8.04 28.30 7.59
N LEU A 158 -8.53 28.21 8.83
CA LEU A 158 -9.70 28.96 9.28
C LEU A 158 -9.46 30.47 9.24
N LEU A 159 -8.28 30.93 9.68
CA LEU A 159 -7.89 32.34 9.61
C LEU A 159 -7.89 32.86 8.17
N LYS A 160 -7.36 32.06 7.24
CA LYS A 160 -7.36 32.39 5.82
C LYS A 160 -8.77 32.40 5.23
N HIS A 161 -9.63 31.47 5.64
CA HIS A 161 -10.99 31.31 5.11
C HIS A 161 -11.94 32.43 5.56
N VAL A 162 -11.90 32.81 6.85
CA VAL A 162 -12.77 33.87 7.38
C VAL A 162 -12.31 35.27 6.92
N GLY A 163 -11.00 35.44 6.69
CA GLY A 163 -10.40 36.69 6.23
C GLY A 163 -10.25 37.74 7.34
N SER A 164 -9.20 38.56 7.28
CA SER A 164 -8.86 39.53 8.34
C SER A 164 -9.88 40.68 8.49
N GLU A 165 -10.69 40.95 7.48
CA GLU A 165 -11.70 42.02 7.50
C GLU A 165 -12.93 41.65 8.34
N ASN A 166 -13.20 40.35 8.54
CA ASN A 166 -14.33 39.85 9.32
C ASN A 166 -14.00 39.58 10.80
N THR A 167 -12.73 39.69 11.20
CA THR A 167 -12.23 39.33 12.54
C THR A 167 -11.84 40.57 13.33
N GLY A 168 -12.80 41.40 13.73
CA GLY A 168 -12.50 42.64 14.47
C GLY A 168 -11.67 42.40 15.74
N SER A 169 -12.18 41.59 16.67
CA SER A 169 -11.58 41.28 17.98
C SER A 169 -10.96 39.88 18.08
N GLY A 170 -11.13 39.04 17.06
CA GLY A 170 -10.72 37.63 17.03
C GLY A 170 -11.83 36.72 16.52
N LEU A 171 -11.59 35.41 16.51
CA LEU A 171 -12.56 34.40 16.08
C LEU A 171 -13.39 33.89 17.25
N ASN A 172 -14.67 33.69 16.98
CA ASN A 172 -15.62 33.00 17.86
C ASN A 172 -15.87 31.61 17.30
N VAL A 173 -15.43 30.57 18.00
CA VAL A 173 -15.47 29.18 17.52
C VAL A 173 -16.34 28.34 18.45
N MET A 174 -17.29 27.59 17.88
CA MET A 174 -18.12 26.64 18.64
C MET A 174 -17.56 25.22 18.50
N THR A 175 -17.64 24.42 19.56
CA THR A 175 -17.34 22.97 19.52
C THR A 175 -18.43 22.14 20.20
N VAL A 176 -18.40 20.83 19.95
CA VAL A 176 -19.32 19.82 20.49
C VAL A 176 -18.49 18.68 21.10
N CYS A 177 -18.96 18.10 22.21
CA CYS A 177 -18.26 17.05 22.96
C CYS A 177 -16.94 17.55 23.57
N ASN A 178 -16.04 16.61 23.91
CA ASN A 178 -14.69 16.89 24.37
C ASN A 178 -13.67 16.27 23.41
N THR A 179 -12.84 17.13 22.83
CA THR A 179 -11.79 16.77 21.86
C THR A 179 -10.43 17.36 22.27
N GLY A 180 -10.27 17.64 23.56
CA GLY A 180 -9.09 18.25 24.15
C GLY A 180 -7.99 17.28 24.55
N SER A 181 -7.08 17.76 25.39
CA SER A 181 -5.98 16.97 25.94
C SER A 181 -6.44 15.78 26.77
N LEU A 182 -7.67 15.81 27.32
CA LEU A 182 -8.25 14.67 28.02
C LEU A 182 -8.77 13.58 27.07
N ALA A 183 -8.97 13.90 25.79
CA ALA A 183 -9.42 12.94 24.76
C ALA A 183 -8.27 12.40 23.90
N THR A 184 -7.06 12.93 24.04
CA THR A 184 -5.86 12.48 23.30
C THR A 184 -4.67 12.31 24.24
N SER A 185 -3.46 12.08 23.72
CA SER A 185 -2.23 12.14 24.53
C SER A 185 -1.89 13.57 25.02
N GLY A 186 -2.51 14.59 24.42
CA GLY A 186 -2.26 15.99 24.74
C GLY A 186 -2.67 16.93 23.59
N TYR A 187 -2.87 18.20 23.91
CA TYR A 187 -3.31 19.29 23.01
C TYR A 187 -4.75 19.13 22.48
N GLY A 188 -5.11 17.97 21.94
CA GLY A 188 -6.43 17.67 21.39
C GLY A 188 -6.52 17.87 19.87
N THR A 189 -7.71 17.64 19.32
CA THR A 189 -8.03 17.84 17.90
C THR A 189 -8.79 19.16 17.68
N ALA A 190 -10.12 19.18 17.75
CA ALA A 190 -10.89 20.41 17.55
C ALA A 190 -10.72 21.41 18.71
N LEU A 191 -10.65 20.94 19.96
CA LEU A 191 -10.26 21.82 21.07
C LEU A 191 -8.77 22.22 20.97
N GLY A 192 -7.94 21.40 20.33
CA GLY A 192 -6.56 21.74 19.98
C GLY A 192 -6.50 22.92 19.00
N LEU A 193 -7.35 22.96 17.98
CA LEU A 193 -7.51 24.11 17.08
C LEU A 193 -7.90 25.37 17.87
N ILE A 194 -8.86 25.27 18.79
CA ILE A 194 -9.25 26.40 19.67
C ILE A 194 -8.08 26.84 20.55
N THR A 195 -7.31 25.89 21.08
CA THR A 195 -6.12 26.16 21.90
C THR A 195 -5.05 26.88 21.08
N TYR A 196 -4.79 26.44 19.86
CA TYR A 196 -3.88 27.09 18.92
C TYR A 196 -4.28 28.54 18.62
N LEU A 197 -5.58 28.79 18.35
CA LEU A 197 -6.08 30.15 18.13
C LEU A 197 -5.93 31.02 19.38
N HIS A 198 -6.07 30.45 20.59
CA HIS A 198 -5.83 31.19 21.82
C HIS A 198 -4.36 31.52 22.03
N GLU A 199 -3.47 30.54 21.86
CA GLU A 199 -2.01 30.71 22.00
C GLU A 199 -1.45 31.74 21.00
N THR A 200 -2.06 31.85 19.82
CA THR A 200 -1.69 32.83 18.78
C THR A 200 -2.43 34.18 18.91
N GLY A 201 -3.26 34.36 19.95
CA GLY A 201 -4.00 35.60 20.18
C GLY A 201 -5.08 35.90 19.13
N LYS A 202 -5.57 34.87 18.43
CA LYS A 202 -6.57 34.97 17.36
C LYS A 202 -7.96 34.52 17.78
N LEU A 203 -8.11 33.92 18.95
CA LEU A 203 -9.41 33.54 19.53
C LEU A 203 -9.98 34.67 20.38
N GLU A 204 -11.21 35.09 20.08
CA GLU A 204 -11.99 35.97 20.95
C GLU A 204 -12.70 35.16 22.03
N LYS A 205 -13.46 34.13 21.63
CA LYS A 205 -14.23 33.30 22.57
C LYS A 205 -14.51 31.89 22.02
N ALA A 206 -14.42 30.90 22.89
CA ALA A 206 -14.84 29.53 22.61
C ALA A 206 -16.27 29.27 23.13
N TYR A 207 -17.15 28.76 22.26
CA TYR A 207 -18.47 28.30 22.65
C TYR A 207 -18.50 26.78 22.66
N TYR A 208 -19.16 26.15 23.62
CA TYR A 208 -19.21 24.68 23.68
C TYR A 208 -20.54 24.18 24.24
N THR A 209 -21.06 23.11 23.64
CA THR A 209 -22.31 22.51 24.09
C THR A 209 -22.09 21.61 25.30
N GLN A 210 -23.07 21.50 26.18
CA GLN A 210 -23.00 20.59 27.33
C GLN A 210 -22.79 19.13 26.92
N THR A 211 -23.32 18.73 25.76
CA THR A 211 -23.24 17.39 25.16
C THR A 211 -23.96 16.33 26.00
N THR A 212 -25.28 16.45 26.11
CA THR A 212 -26.11 15.39 26.73
C THR A 212 -26.10 14.09 25.93
N PRO A 213 -26.37 12.93 26.57
CA PRO A 213 -26.66 12.73 27.99
C PRO A 213 -25.42 12.55 28.88
N TYR A 214 -24.22 12.41 28.31
CA TYR A 214 -23.02 12.09 29.09
C TYR A 214 -22.27 13.34 29.62
N HIS A 215 -22.67 14.52 29.17
CA HIS A 215 -22.18 15.83 29.62
C HIS A 215 -20.67 16.03 29.43
N GLN A 216 -20.11 15.56 28.30
CA GLN A 216 -18.68 15.69 28.03
C GLN A 216 -18.23 17.15 27.99
N GLY A 217 -19.01 18.03 27.37
CA GLY A 217 -18.66 19.44 27.24
C GLY A 217 -18.72 20.17 28.58
N SER A 218 -19.79 19.98 29.35
CA SER A 218 -19.92 20.60 30.68
C SER A 218 -18.89 20.11 31.69
N ARG A 219 -18.46 18.84 31.58
CA ARG A 219 -17.55 18.24 32.55
C ARG A 219 -16.09 18.40 32.16
N LEU A 220 -15.72 18.06 30.93
CA LEU A 220 -14.32 17.99 30.52
C LEU A 220 -13.90 19.23 29.75
N THR A 221 -14.66 19.63 28.73
CA THR A 221 -14.30 20.80 27.90
C THR A 221 -14.30 22.07 28.72
N ALA A 222 -15.31 22.24 29.59
CA ALA A 222 -15.35 23.34 30.56
C ALA A 222 -14.10 23.39 31.44
N LEU A 223 -13.71 22.24 32.00
CA LEU A 223 -12.53 22.13 32.87
C LEU A 223 -11.24 22.46 32.11
N GLU A 224 -11.07 21.94 30.90
CA GLU A 224 -9.89 22.20 30.06
C GLU A 224 -9.79 23.68 29.68
N LEU A 225 -10.88 24.29 29.19
CA LEU A 225 -10.93 25.70 28.82
C LEU A 225 -10.67 26.61 30.03
N GLN A 226 -11.24 26.28 31.20
CA GLN A 226 -11.00 27.03 32.43
C GLN A 226 -9.54 26.92 32.89
N THR A 227 -8.95 25.72 32.82
CA THR A 227 -7.55 25.48 33.19
C THR A 227 -6.58 26.24 32.29
N LEU A 228 -6.87 26.28 30.98
CA LEU A 228 -6.11 27.03 29.99
C LEU A 228 -6.39 28.54 30.02
N LYS A 229 -7.37 28.99 30.81
CA LYS A 229 -7.85 30.38 30.88
C LYS A 229 -8.35 30.92 29.53
N ILE A 230 -8.92 30.04 28.72
CA ILE A 230 -9.52 30.40 27.44
C ILE A 230 -10.91 31.03 27.71
N PRO A 231 -11.18 32.25 27.20
CA PRO A 231 -12.49 32.87 27.31
C PRO A 231 -13.54 31.96 26.68
N SER A 232 -14.52 31.51 27.46
CA SER A 232 -15.46 30.50 26.97
C SER A 232 -16.86 30.61 27.56
N VAL A 233 -17.84 30.09 26.82
CA VAL A 233 -19.26 30.08 27.18
C VAL A 233 -19.86 28.70 26.90
N MET A 234 -20.44 28.09 27.93
CA MET A 234 -21.21 26.86 27.80
C MET A 234 -22.64 27.17 27.33
N LEU A 235 -23.19 26.30 26.49
CA LEU A 235 -24.60 26.32 26.11
C LEU A 235 -25.25 24.94 26.26
N CYS A 236 -26.56 24.91 26.52
CA CYS A 236 -27.32 23.68 26.37
C CYS A 236 -27.40 23.29 24.88
N ASP A 237 -27.52 22.01 24.59
CA ASP A 237 -27.49 21.50 23.21
C ASP A 237 -28.61 22.11 22.34
N THR A 238 -29.76 22.42 22.94
CA THR A 238 -30.92 23.04 22.28
C THR A 238 -30.75 24.54 21.97
N MET A 239 -29.70 25.19 22.49
CA MET A 239 -29.48 26.63 22.37
C MET A 239 -28.60 27.01 21.18
N VAL A 240 -28.05 26.04 20.43
CA VAL A 240 -27.16 26.30 19.28
C VAL A 240 -27.81 27.23 18.25
N GLY A 241 -29.08 27.01 17.92
CA GLY A 241 -29.78 27.86 16.94
C GLY A 241 -29.96 29.30 17.42
N SER A 242 -30.24 29.50 18.72
CA SER A 242 -30.33 30.83 19.33
C SER A 242 -28.97 31.53 19.33
N LEU A 243 -27.89 30.80 19.64
CA LEU A 243 -26.52 31.32 19.58
C LEU A 243 -26.20 31.85 18.17
N PHE A 244 -26.49 31.07 17.12
CA PHE A 244 -26.20 31.46 15.73
C PHE A 244 -27.09 32.61 15.22
N GLN A 245 -28.22 32.89 15.87
CA GLN A 245 -29.08 34.04 15.55
C GLN A 245 -28.60 35.34 16.21
N HIS A 246 -28.02 35.25 17.41
CA HIS A 246 -27.76 36.42 18.26
C HIS A 246 -26.28 36.75 18.42
N HIS A 247 -25.37 35.85 18.04
CA HIS A 247 -23.93 36.03 18.18
C HIS A 247 -23.20 35.73 16.87
N ASN A 248 -22.13 36.48 16.63
CA ASN A 248 -21.29 36.28 15.45
C ASN A 248 -20.34 35.10 15.67
N ILE A 249 -20.76 33.90 15.26
CA ILE A 249 -19.95 32.67 15.29
C ILE A 249 -19.26 32.50 13.94
N HIS A 250 -17.94 32.34 13.96
CA HIS A 250 -17.12 32.31 12.76
C HIS A 250 -16.84 30.90 12.24
N ALA A 251 -16.92 29.89 13.11
CA ALA A 251 -16.79 28.49 12.73
C ALA A 251 -17.37 27.55 13.79
N VAL A 252 -17.73 26.34 13.36
CA VAL A 252 -17.94 25.19 14.23
C VAL A 252 -16.81 24.19 13.98
N ALA A 253 -16.04 23.85 15.01
CA ALA A 253 -14.96 22.86 14.92
C ALA A 253 -15.29 21.66 15.81
N VAL A 254 -15.30 20.46 15.23
CA VAL A 254 -15.64 19.21 15.93
C VAL A 254 -14.58 18.13 15.68
N GLY A 255 -14.53 17.15 16.58
CA GLY A 255 -13.75 15.93 16.35
C GLY A 255 -14.49 14.95 15.43
N ALA A 256 -13.92 13.75 15.30
CA ALA A 256 -14.60 12.62 14.69
C ALA A 256 -14.30 11.33 15.46
N ASP A 257 -15.25 10.40 15.44
CA ASP A 257 -15.03 9.01 15.85
C ASP A 257 -14.71 8.14 14.62
N ARG A 258 -15.29 8.45 13.45
CA ARG A 258 -14.99 7.80 12.17
C ARG A 258 -15.34 8.72 10.99
N ILE A 259 -14.52 8.71 9.94
CA ILE A 259 -14.77 9.43 8.67
C ILE A 259 -14.77 8.42 7.53
N ALA A 260 -15.86 8.30 6.78
CA ALA A 260 -15.97 7.42 5.62
C ALA A 260 -15.20 7.96 4.40
N ARG A 261 -14.99 7.11 3.37
CA ARG A 261 -14.27 7.46 2.13
C ARG A 261 -14.82 8.71 1.44
N ASN A 262 -16.13 8.92 1.45
CA ASN A 262 -16.77 10.09 0.86
C ASN A 262 -16.68 11.37 1.72
N GLY A 263 -16.17 11.27 2.95
CA GLY A 263 -16.09 12.36 3.94
C GLY A 263 -17.21 12.40 4.98
N ASP A 264 -18.22 11.53 4.89
CA ASP A 264 -19.27 11.44 5.91
C ASP A 264 -18.66 11.14 7.27
N THR A 265 -19.01 11.92 8.27
CA THR A 265 -18.34 11.90 9.58
C THR A 265 -19.30 11.46 10.66
N ALA A 266 -19.01 10.34 11.31
CA ALA A 266 -19.65 9.94 12.56
C ALA A 266 -18.93 10.60 13.74
N ASN A 267 -19.70 11.29 14.57
CA ASN A 267 -19.21 11.93 15.80
C ASN A 267 -20.32 11.93 16.86
N LYS A 268 -20.02 12.45 18.06
CA LYS A 268 -20.95 12.51 19.19
C LYS A 268 -22.32 13.09 18.79
N ILE A 269 -23.38 12.45 19.27
CA ILE A 269 -24.77 12.90 19.06
C ILE A 269 -24.91 14.41 19.34
N GLY A 270 -25.59 15.10 18.42
CA GLY A 270 -25.69 16.56 18.39
C GLY A 270 -24.75 17.23 17.38
N THR A 271 -23.76 16.50 16.83
CA THR A 271 -22.84 17.03 15.81
C THR A 271 -23.60 17.33 14.52
N TYR A 272 -24.43 16.40 14.05
CA TYR A 272 -25.26 16.60 12.87
C TYR A 272 -26.22 17.81 13.04
N ASN A 273 -26.83 17.95 14.21
CA ASN A 273 -27.69 19.10 14.51
C ASN A 273 -26.94 20.43 14.41
N ALA A 274 -25.71 20.49 14.96
CA ALA A 274 -24.86 21.67 14.84
C ALA A 274 -24.47 21.96 13.39
N ALA A 275 -24.19 20.92 12.58
CA ALA A 275 -23.85 21.07 11.16
C ALA A 275 -25.01 21.61 10.33
N VAL A 276 -26.23 21.10 10.54
CA VAL A 276 -27.45 21.58 9.87
C VAL A 276 -27.71 23.06 10.19
N LEU A 277 -27.56 23.45 11.46
CA LEU A 277 -27.72 24.84 11.88
C LEU A 277 -26.60 25.74 11.34
N ALA A 278 -25.36 25.26 11.30
CA ALA A 278 -24.23 26.00 10.75
C ALA A 278 -24.44 26.28 9.26
N ALA A 279 -24.84 25.26 8.49
CA ALA A 279 -25.16 25.40 7.07
C ALA A 279 -26.29 26.41 6.81
N ARG A 280 -27.36 26.40 7.63
CA ARG A 280 -28.47 27.35 7.53
C ARG A 280 -28.05 28.81 7.74
N HIS A 281 -27.00 29.04 8.52
CA HIS A 281 -26.46 30.35 8.87
C HIS A 281 -25.19 30.74 8.09
N GLY A 282 -24.71 29.88 7.18
CA GLY A 282 -23.49 30.13 6.42
C GLY A 282 -22.21 30.10 7.26
N ILE A 283 -22.23 29.38 8.39
CA ILE A 283 -21.07 29.22 9.28
C ILE A 283 -20.28 27.99 8.81
N PRO A 284 -18.95 28.09 8.59
CA PRO A 284 -18.14 26.96 8.17
C PRO A 284 -18.07 25.89 9.26
N PHE A 285 -18.22 24.63 8.84
CA PHE A 285 -18.19 23.45 9.71
C PHE A 285 -16.94 22.63 9.43
N ILE A 286 -16.10 22.44 10.44
CA ILE A 286 -14.75 21.88 10.31
C ILE A 286 -14.66 20.61 11.17
N VAL A 287 -14.25 19.52 10.54
CA VAL A 287 -13.91 18.27 11.23
C VAL A 287 -12.39 18.22 11.41
N VAL A 288 -11.93 18.01 12.64
CA VAL A 288 -10.50 17.89 12.97
C VAL A 288 -10.25 16.51 13.58
N ALA A 289 -9.57 15.64 12.84
CA ALA A 289 -9.33 14.26 13.24
C ALA A 289 -8.05 13.71 12.59
N PRO A 290 -7.33 12.80 13.28
CA PRO A 290 -6.12 12.21 12.71
C PRO A 290 -6.46 11.28 11.54
N ILE A 291 -5.49 11.01 10.66
CA ILE A 291 -5.67 10.07 9.53
C ILE A 291 -6.16 8.71 9.99
N SER A 292 -5.72 8.25 11.17
CA SER A 292 -6.18 6.98 11.77
C SER A 292 -7.69 6.89 12.02
N THR A 293 -8.41 8.02 11.98
CA THR A 293 -9.87 8.09 12.11
C THR A 293 -10.59 8.02 10.76
N VAL A 294 -9.86 8.12 9.65
CA VAL A 294 -10.39 7.96 8.29
C VAL A 294 -10.44 6.47 7.93
N ASP A 295 -11.63 5.98 7.66
CA ASP A 295 -11.96 4.61 7.30
C ASP A 295 -12.29 4.59 5.80
N LEU A 296 -11.29 4.22 4.98
CA LEU A 296 -11.44 4.15 3.53
C LEU A 296 -12.27 2.94 3.08
N ASP A 297 -12.50 1.94 3.94
CA ASP A 297 -13.23 0.72 3.57
C ASP A 297 -14.74 0.97 3.59
N VAL A 298 -15.19 1.90 4.43
CA VAL A 298 -16.57 2.38 4.45
C VAL A 298 -16.78 3.43 3.37
N ALA A 299 -17.60 3.11 2.37
CA ALA A 299 -17.87 4.00 1.23
C ALA A 299 -18.53 5.32 1.65
N ASP A 300 -19.53 5.24 2.53
CA ASP A 300 -20.32 6.38 3.00
C ASP A 300 -20.87 6.17 4.42
N GLY A 301 -21.51 7.21 4.96
CA GLY A 301 -22.05 7.23 6.30
C GLY A 301 -23.12 6.17 6.61
N SER A 302 -23.77 5.59 5.59
CA SER A 302 -24.78 4.53 5.79
C SER A 302 -24.16 3.22 6.25
N GLY A 303 -22.88 3.01 5.95
CA GLY A 303 -22.10 1.85 6.40
C GLY A 303 -21.61 1.95 7.85
N ILE A 304 -21.78 3.10 8.53
CA ILE A 304 -21.29 3.29 9.90
C ILE A 304 -22.33 2.80 10.92
N PRO A 305 -22.05 1.74 11.70
CA PRO A 305 -22.97 1.27 12.73
C PRO A 305 -23.04 2.26 13.90
N ILE A 306 -24.25 2.73 14.22
CA ILE A 306 -24.47 3.67 15.32
C ILE A 306 -24.72 2.93 16.63
N GLU A 307 -23.79 3.11 17.58
CA GLU A 307 -23.90 2.55 18.93
C GLU A 307 -25.13 3.12 19.66
N GLN A 308 -25.99 2.23 20.17
CA GLN A 308 -27.08 2.55 21.09
C GLN A 308 -26.64 2.23 22.51
N ARG A 309 -26.66 3.21 23.41
CA ARG A 309 -26.26 3.04 24.81
C ARG A 309 -27.46 2.77 25.72
N PRO A 310 -27.23 2.23 26.93
CA PRO A 310 -28.31 1.98 27.88
C PRO A 310 -29.19 3.20 28.08
N ALA A 311 -30.50 3.01 27.92
CA ALA A 311 -31.52 4.04 28.07
C ALA A 311 -31.40 4.83 29.38
N ILE A 312 -30.98 4.15 30.46
CA ILE A 312 -30.80 4.75 31.77
C ILE A 312 -29.80 5.92 31.79
N GLU A 313 -28.81 5.95 30.88
CA GLU A 313 -27.87 7.07 30.80
C GLU A 313 -28.58 8.39 30.43
N ALA A 314 -29.61 8.34 29.59
CA ALA A 314 -30.41 9.53 29.25
C ALA A 314 -31.38 9.94 30.37
N CYS A 315 -31.63 9.06 31.33
CA CYS A 315 -32.51 9.31 32.47
C CYS A 315 -31.77 9.85 33.70
N LEU A 316 -30.45 9.72 33.75
CA LEU A 316 -29.63 10.03 34.92
C LEU A 316 -28.73 11.23 34.65
N VAL A 317 -28.54 12.07 35.66
CA VAL A 317 -27.50 13.09 35.67
C VAL A 317 -26.65 12.93 36.92
N ARG A 318 -25.34 13.05 36.74
CA ARG A 318 -24.34 12.99 37.81
C ARG A 318 -23.65 14.34 37.96
N GLY A 319 -23.49 14.81 39.20
CA GLY A 319 -22.76 16.03 39.51
C GLY A 319 -22.63 16.27 41.00
N ALA A 320 -21.92 17.35 41.36
CA ALA A 320 -21.86 17.86 42.71
C ALA A 320 -23.24 18.29 43.24
N LEU A 321 -23.52 17.99 44.50
CA LEU A 321 -24.71 18.48 45.20
C LEU A 321 -24.61 20.00 45.38
N HIS A 322 -25.64 20.71 44.94
CA HIS A 322 -25.74 22.16 45.09
C HIS A 322 -27.02 22.53 45.85
N THR A 323 -26.87 23.13 47.04
CA THR A 323 -28.00 23.50 47.91
C THR A 323 -28.50 24.92 47.68
N GLY A 324 -27.97 25.62 46.67
CA GLY A 324 -28.33 27.00 46.32
C GLY A 324 -27.56 28.09 47.08
N ALA A 325 -26.82 27.73 48.13
CA ALA A 325 -25.97 28.67 48.90
C ALA A 325 -24.48 28.29 48.84
N GLU A 326 -24.14 27.00 48.82
CA GLU A 326 -22.78 26.48 48.67
C GLU A 326 -22.78 25.21 47.81
N SER A 327 -21.73 25.01 47.02
CA SER A 327 -21.46 23.77 46.29
C SER A 327 -20.69 22.80 47.20
N SER A 328 -21.24 21.61 47.43
CA SER A 328 -20.53 20.52 48.11
C SER A 328 -19.69 19.73 47.09
N ASP A 329 -18.54 19.19 47.49
CA ASP A 329 -17.77 18.24 46.67
C ASP A 329 -18.43 16.85 46.61
N GLU A 330 -19.47 16.61 47.42
CA GLU A 330 -20.26 15.38 47.39
C GLU A 330 -21.02 15.24 46.07
N GLN A 331 -20.87 14.08 45.42
CA GLN A 331 -21.51 13.79 44.14
C GLN A 331 -22.73 12.90 44.32
N ALA A 332 -23.79 13.18 43.56
CA ALA A 332 -24.97 12.33 43.48
C ALA A 332 -25.30 11.98 42.02
N VAL A 333 -25.99 10.85 41.84
CA VAL A 333 -26.62 10.47 40.58
C VAL A 333 -28.13 10.56 40.77
N VAL A 334 -28.77 11.42 39.99
CA VAL A 334 -30.19 11.75 40.12
C VAL A 334 -30.92 11.30 38.87
N MET A 335 -32.09 10.67 39.07
CA MET A 335 -33.01 10.34 37.99
C MET A 335 -33.88 11.55 37.66
N ILE A 336 -33.78 12.02 36.42
CA ILE A 336 -34.54 13.18 35.90
C ILE A 336 -35.92 12.76 35.42
N THR A 337 -36.04 11.54 34.89
CA THR A 337 -37.30 11.03 34.33
C THR A 337 -38.16 10.31 35.36
N PRO A 338 -39.47 10.13 35.11
CA PRO A 338 -40.28 9.17 35.86
C PRO A 338 -39.72 7.74 35.77
N ARG A 339 -40.03 6.90 36.77
CA ARG A 339 -39.67 5.47 36.74
C ARG A 339 -40.56 4.72 35.75
N GLY A 340 -39.97 3.77 35.02
CA GLY A 340 -40.71 2.83 34.16
C GLY A 340 -41.18 3.40 32.82
N LEU A 341 -40.41 4.32 32.22
CA LEU A 341 -40.66 4.76 30.84
C LEU A 341 -40.60 3.57 29.86
N GLU A 342 -41.55 3.52 28.92
CA GLU A 342 -41.69 2.42 27.95
C GLU A 342 -40.60 2.43 26.87
N GLY A 343 -40.13 3.62 26.44
CA GLY A 343 -39.14 3.75 25.38
C GLY A 343 -38.26 4.98 25.54
N ILE A 344 -36.96 4.80 25.33
CA ILE A 344 -35.92 5.84 25.36
C ILE A 344 -34.99 5.58 24.17
N TYR A 345 -34.80 6.61 23.34
CA TYR A 345 -33.88 6.56 22.20
C TYR A 345 -32.56 7.24 22.58
N ASN A 346 -31.46 6.48 22.61
CA ASN A 346 -30.17 6.94 23.11
C ASN A 346 -28.99 6.54 22.19
N PRO A 347 -28.92 7.07 20.97
CA PRO A 347 -27.75 6.90 20.12
C PRO A 347 -26.55 7.67 20.69
N SER A 348 -25.40 7.03 20.75
CA SER A 348 -24.14 7.66 21.15
C SER A 348 -23.60 8.64 20.12
N PHE A 349 -23.92 8.44 18.84
CA PHE A 349 -23.31 9.11 17.71
C PHE A 349 -24.38 9.45 16.66
N ASP A 350 -24.11 10.45 15.85
CA ASP A 350 -24.83 10.72 14.60
C ASP A 350 -23.83 10.86 13.44
N VAL A 351 -24.33 10.77 12.22
CA VAL A 351 -23.53 10.95 11.00
C VAL A 351 -23.84 12.32 10.42
N THR A 352 -22.79 13.11 10.25
CA THR A 352 -22.83 14.38 9.50
C THR A 352 -22.46 14.11 8.05
N PRO A 353 -23.38 14.33 7.09
CA PRO A 353 -23.08 14.19 5.67
C PRO A 353 -21.98 15.14 5.21
N ALA A 354 -21.15 14.68 4.28
CA ALA A 354 -20.07 15.45 3.66
C ALA A 354 -20.56 16.78 3.06
N GLU A 355 -21.81 16.86 2.60
CA GLU A 355 -22.42 18.09 2.07
C GLU A 355 -22.60 19.23 3.11
N LEU A 356 -22.55 18.91 4.41
CA LEU A 356 -22.60 19.91 5.49
C LEU A 356 -21.21 20.28 6.03
N ILE A 357 -20.16 19.57 5.63
CA ILE A 357 -18.79 19.78 6.11
C ILE A 357 -18.06 20.69 5.12
N THR A 358 -17.45 21.77 5.64
CA THR A 358 -16.65 22.71 4.85
C THR A 358 -15.22 22.20 4.66
N ALA A 359 -14.62 21.66 5.71
CA ALA A 359 -13.24 21.16 5.66
C ALA A 359 -13.00 19.99 6.62
N ILE A 360 -12.12 19.08 6.20
CA ILE A 360 -11.61 17.98 7.03
C ILE A 360 -10.10 18.21 7.22
N VAL A 361 -9.68 18.31 8.48
CA VAL A 361 -8.32 18.64 8.90
C VAL A 361 -7.67 17.42 9.51
N THR A 362 -6.48 17.08 9.02
CA THR A 362 -5.61 16.00 9.51
C THR A 362 -4.19 16.50 9.71
N GLU A 363 -3.30 15.66 10.26
CA GLU A 363 -1.90 16.00 10.47
C GLU A 363 -1.12 16.16 9.15
N LYS A 364 -1.71 15.79 8.00
CA LYS A 364 -1.11 15.96 6.67
C LYS A 364 -1.63 17.18 5.91
N GLY A 365 -2.67 17.83 6.41
CA GLY A 365 -3.23 19.05 5.82
C GLY A 365 -4.74 19.12 5.91
N VAL A 366 -5.32 19.97 5.06
CA VAL A 366 -6.75 20.29 5.05
C VAL A 366 -7.34 19.92 3.70
N ALA A 367 -8.33 19.03 3.70
CA ALA A 367 -9.17 18.76 2.53
C ALA A 367 -10.38 19.68 2.56
N VAL A 368 -10.66 20.29 1.41
CA VAL A 368 -11.81 21.18 1.21
C VAL A 368 -12.67 20.59 0.12
N ARG A 369 -13.99 20.61 0.31
CA ARG A 369 -14.93 20.17 -0.70
C ARG A 369 -14.94 21.15 -1.87
N LYS A 370 -14.92 20.66 -3.11
CA LYS A 370 -15.05 21.53 -4.29
C LYS A 370 -16.48 22.07 -4.39
N ASP A 371 -16.60 23.26 -4.97
CA ASP A 371 -17.89 23.91 -5.18
C ASP A 371 -18.82 23.04 -6.03
N GLY A 372 -20.02 22.73 -5.50
CA GLY A 372 -21.02 21.90 -6.16
C GLY A 372 -20.87 20.39 -5.95
N GLU A 373 -19.77 19.90 -5.36
CA GLU A 373 -19.61 18.49 -5.02
C GLU A 373 -20.28 18.14 -3.68
N LYS A 374 -20.70 16.89 -3.53
CA LYS A 374 -21.32 16.34 -2.31
C LYS A 374 -20.39 15.46 -1.49
N THR A 375 -19.19 15.19 -1.98
CA THR A 375 -18.20 14.27 -1.40
C THR A 375 -16.84 14.94 -1.34
N PHE A 376 -15.95 14.44 -0.48
CA PHE A 376 -14.57 14.89 -0.41
C PHE A 376 -13.64 14.03 -1.28
N ASP A 377 -12.65 14.67 -1.89
CA ASP A 377 -11.43 13.99 -2.36
C ASP A 377 -10.41 13.98 -1.22
N LEU A 378 -10.29 12.84 -0.55
CA LEU A 378 -9.40 12.66 0.59
C LEU A 378 -7.94 12.35 0.17
N SER A 379 -7.64 12.20 -1.12
CA SER A 379 -6.31 11.82 -1.60
C SER A 379 -5.20 12.82 -1.24
N ALA A 380 -5.55 14.08 -0.98
CA ALA A 380 -4.63 15.13 -0.56
C ALA A 380 -4.21 15.03 0.92
N ILE A 381 -5.02 14.39 1.77
CA ILE A 381 -4.82 14.34 3.23
C ILE A 381 -4.65 12.93 3.77
N VAL A 382 -5.14 11.92 3.06
CA VAL A 382 -4.83 10.53 3.32
C VAL A 382 -3.75 10.15 2.32
N PRO A 383 -2.53 9.76 2.75
CA PRO A 383 -1.66 9.05 1.85
C PRO A 383 -2.45 7.82 1.43
N MET A 384 -2.91 7.78 0.18
CA MET A 384 -3.33 6.51 -0.40
C MET A 384 -2.22 5.54 -0.03
N SER A 385 -2.55 4.39 0.54
CA SER A 385 -1.54 3.35 0.75
C SER A 385 -0.74 3.32 -0.54
N ARG A 386 0.59 3.47 -0.46
CA ARG A 386 1.40 3.36 -1.67
C ARG A 386 0.93 2.05 -2.30
N ASP A 387 0.24 2.14 -3.43
CA ASP A 387 -0.29 0.95 -4.10
C ASP A 387 0.87 -0.03 -4.12
N ALA A 388 0.67 -1.23 -3.57
CA ALA A 388 1.78 -2.15 -3.34
C ALA A 388 2.42 -2.49 -4.69
N VAL A 389 3.56 -1.88 -4.98
CA VAL A 389 4.21 -2.00 -6.26
C VAL A 389 5.14 -3.19 -6.24
N TYR A 390 4.98 -4.10 -7.20
CA TYR A 390 5.83 -5.26 -7.39
C TYR A 390 6.44 -5.23 -8.79
N ILE A 391 7.72 -5.59 -8.88
CA ILE A 391 8.42 -5.75 -10.16
C ILE A 391 9.21 -7.06 -10.09
N ALA A 392 9.13 -7.87 -11.15
CA ALA A 392 10.00 -9.01 -11.35
C ALA A 392 10.58 -8.98 -12.75
N VAL A 393 11.86 -9.36 -12.87
CA VAL A 393 12.62 -9.34 -14.11
C VAL A 393 13.37 -10.66 -14.30
N HIS A 394 13.61 -11.04 -15.56
CA HIS A 394 14.49 -12.15 -15.90
C HIS A 394 15.53 -11.77 -16.95
N GLY A 395 16.70 -12.40 -16.87
CA GLY A 395 17.79 -12.27 -17.84
C GLY A 395 17.72 -13.25 -19.01
N GLY A 396 16.75 -14.17 -18.99
CA GLY A 396 16.61 -15.24 -19.98
C GLY A 396 16.74 -16.63 -19.35
N ALA A 397 16.41 -17.65 -20.15
CA ALA A 397 16.56 -19.05 -19.80
C ALA A 397 17.48 -19.71 -20.81
N GLY A 398 18.61 -20.24 -20.33
CA GLY A 398 19.71 -20.71 -21.16
C GLY A 398 20.88 -21.27 -20.35
N MET A 399 22.10 -21.15 -20.88
CA MET A 399 23.35 -21.61 -20.25
C MET A 399 24.19 -20.43 -19.75
N HIS A 400 23.87 -19.88 -18.57
CA HIS A 400 24.68 -18.82 -17.96
C HIS A 400 25.95 -19.41 -17.31
N SER A 401 27.11 -18.79 -17.57
CA SER A 401 28.37 -19.24 -16.98
C SER A 401 28.50 -18.83 -15.50
N TYR A 402 29.22 -19.63 -14.72
CA TYR A 402 29.50 -19.33 -13.31
C TYR A 402 30.32 -18.04 -13.11
N SER A 403 31.14 -17.68 -14.11
CA SER A 403 31.93 -16.45 -14.05
C SER A 403 31.06 -15.19 -14.21
N LEU A 404 29.94 -15.28 -14.93
CA LEU A 404 29.05 -14.16 -15.23
C LEU A 404 27.91 -13.98 -14.22
N GLU A 405 27.75 -14.92 -13.27
CA GLU A 405 26.65 -14.90 -12.29
C GLU A 405 26.57 -13.57 -11.52
N LYS A 406 27.73 -13.02 -11.11
CA LYS A 406 27.79 -11.78 -10.33
C LYS A 406 27.30 -10.59 -11.14
N GLU A 407 27.73 -10.48 -12.39
CA GLU A 407 27.37 -9.39 -13.30
C GLU A 407 25.89 -9.46 -13.66
N ILE A 408 25.37 -10.64 -14.00
CA ILE A 408 23.93 -10.86 -14.30
C ILE A 408 23.07 -10.47 -13.09
N LYS A 409 23.45 -10.89 -11.87
CA LYS A 409 22.72 -10.49 -10.66
C LYS A 409 22.78 -8.97 -10.43
N GLN A 410 23.88 -8.31 -10.77
CA GLN A 410 23.99 -6.85 -10.63
C GLN A 410 23.09 -6.13 -11.63
N ALA A 411 23.04 -6.57 -12.89
CA ALA A 411 22.16 -6.03 -13.92
C ALA A 411 20.68 -6.14 -13.52
N LEU A 412 20.25 -7.34 -13.07
CA LEU A 412 18.87 -7.56 -12.64
C LEU A 412 18.50 -6.75 -11.37
N ARG A 413 19.44 -6.59 -10.42
CA ARG A 413 19.22 -5.71 -9.26
C ARG A 413 19.04 -4.25 -9.66
N LEU A 414 19.86 -3.76 -10.58
CA LEU A 414 19.79 -2.39 -11.06
C LEU A 414 18.45 -2.14 -11.76
N ALA A 415 18.01 -3.06 -12.63
CA ALA A 415 16.71 -2.98 -13.30
C ALA A 415 15.54 -2.87 -12.32
N CYS A 416 15.50 -3.73 -11.29
CA CYS A 416 14.49 -3.63 -10.23
C CYS A 416 14.54 -2.29 -9.48
N LYS A 417 15.75 -1.79 -9.19
CA LYS A 417 15.93 -0.55 -8.44
C LYS A 417 15.49 0.68 -9.23
N GLU A 418 15.87 0.79 -10.49
CA GLU A 418 15.45 1.93 -11.34
C GLU A 418 13.95 1.88 -11.61
N ALA A 419 13.36 0.70 -11.83
CA ALA A 419 11.91 0.55 -11.96
C ALA A 419 11.16 1.01 -10.70
N LEU A 420 11.66 0.69 -9.50
CA LEU A 420 11.06 1.17 -8.25
C LEU A 420 11.16 2.68 -8.05
N LYS A 421 12.21 3.35 -8.55
CA LYS A 421 12.28 4.83 -8.48
C LYS A 421 11.15 5.51 -9.25
N ILE A 422 10.64 4.88 -10.32
CA ILE A 422 9.50 5.40 -11.08
C ILE A 422 8.24 5.47 -10.20
N SER A 423 8.05 4.53 -9.27
CA SER A 423 6.92 4.58 -8.33
C SER A 423 7.07 5.69 -7.28
N GLU A 424 8.30 5.99 -6.85
CA GLU A 424 8.59 7.09 -5.91
C GLU A 424 8.34 8.48 -6.53
N GLN A 425 8.53 8.62 -7.85
CA GLN A 425 8.34 9.88 -8.60
C GLN A 425 6.90 10.09 -9.10
N GLY A 426 6.01 9.12 -8.87
CA GLY A 426 4.65 9.04 -9.42
C GLY A 426 3.71 10.21 -9.09
N THR A 427 4.02 11.04 -8.09
CA THR A 427 3.29 12.28 -7.79
C THR A 427 3.49 13.37 -8.86
N THR A 428 4.62 13.37 -9.57
CA THR A 428 4.96 14.37 -10.60
C THR A 428 4.45 14.01 -12.00
N LEU A 429 4.34 12.71 -12.29
CA LEU A 429 3.84 12.21 -13.59
C LEU A 429 2.34 12.47 -13.77
N ARG A 430 1.56 12.62 -12.68
CA ARG A 430 0.12 12.94 -12.73
C ARG A 430 -0.20 14.35 -13.25
N HIS A 431 0.77 15.27 -13.34
CA HIS A 431 0.49 16.68 -13.67
C HIS A 431 1.04 17.16 -15.02
N ASN A 432 2.08 16.55 -15.59
CA ASN A 432 2.79 17.15 -16.73
C ASN A 432 2.33 16.73 -18.14
N GLU A 433 1.29 15.90 -18.28
CA GLU A 433 0.79 15.44 -19.59
C GLU A 433 -0.73 15.60 -19.75
N LEU A 434 -1.38 16.45 -18.96
CA LEU A 434 -2.81 16.83 -19.12
C LEU A 434 -3.08 17.74 -20.33
N HIS A 435 -2.15 17.85 -21.28
CA HIS A 435 -2.27 18.75 -22.42
C HIS A 435 -2.87 18.13 -23.68
N ASP A 436 -3.00 16.80 -23.76
CA ASP A 436 -3.68 16.12 -24.84
C ASP A 436 -4.84 15.30 -24.27
N GLY A 437 -6.06 15.51 -24.77
CA GLY A 437 -7.34 15.02 -24.23
C GLY A 437 -7.56 13.49 -24.18
N ALA A 438 -6.54 12.70 -23.84
CA ALA A 438 -6.62 11.28 -23.56
C ALA A 438 -7.17 11.01 -22.15
N ALA A 439 -7.97 9.95 -22.00
CA ALA A 439 -8.49 9.51 -20.71
C ALA A 439 -7.34 9.09 -19.76
N PRO A 440 -7.47 9.32 -18.44
CA PRO A 440 -6.44 8.91 -17.47
C PRO A 440 -6.26 7.38 -17.50
N ASN A 441 -5.08 6.90 -17.90
CA ASN A 441 -4.75 5.47 -17.90
C ASN A 441 -4.37 5.02 -16.46
N PRO A 442 -5.15 4.12 -15.83
CA PRO A 442 -4.86 3.60 -14.49
C PRO A 442 -3.58 2.77 -14.43
N ASN A 443 -3.09 2.23 -15.56
CA ASN A 443 -1.95 1.32 -15.66
C ASN A 443 -0.63 1.98 -16.10
N ARG A 444 -0.61 3.32 -16.18
CA ARG A 444 0.54 4.10 -16.71
C ARG A 444 1.85 3.84 -15.95
N MET A 445 1.77 3.58 -14.64
CA MET A 445 2.95 3.33 -13.81
C MET A 445 3.56 1.95 -14.09
N ALA A 446 2.74 0.90 -14.15
CA ALA A 446 3.22 -0.46 -14.41
C ALA A 446 3.90 -0.54 -15.79
N LEU A 447 3.31 0.10 -16.81
CA LEU A 447 3.93 0.24 -18.15
C LEU A 447 5.27 0.98 -18.10
N ALA A 448 5.36 2.07 -17.33
CA ALA A 448 6.61 2.81 -17.18
C ALA A 448 7.69 1.99 -16.46
N MET A 449 7.30 1.22 -15.45
CA MET A 449 8.19 0.37 -14.68
C MET A 449 8.78 -0.78 -15.51
N VAL A 450 7.94 -1.54 -16.24
CA VAL A 450 8.45 -2.63 -17.09
C VAL A 450 9.32 -2.09 -18.23
N GLY A 451 8.94 -0.94 -18.80
CA GLY A 451 9.73 -0.28 -19.84
C GLY A 451 11.11 0.17 -19.35
N GLU A 452 11.18 0.78 -18.16
CA GLU A 452 12.45 1.22 -17.58
C GLU A 452 13.31 0.03 -17.12
N ALA A 453 12.70 -0.99 -16.51
CA ALA A 453 13.39 -2.22 -16.15
C ALA A 453 14.10 -2.85 -17.35
N ILE A 454 13.41 -2.99 -18.49
CA ILE A 454 13.99 -3.59 -19.69
C ILE A 454 15.01 -2.67 -20.35
N ALA A 455 14.81 -1.35 -20.36
CA ALA A 455 15.80 -0.43 -20.90
C ALA A 455 17.15 -0.56 -20.19
N VAL A 456 17.14 -0.73 -18.85
CA VAL A 456 18.34 -1.01 -18.06
C VAL A 456 18.98 -2.36 -18.44
N LEU A 457 18.18 -3.39 -18.75
CA LEU A 457 18.68 -4.69 -19.19
C LEU A 457 19.24 -4.66 -20.62
N GLU A 458 18.66 -3.84 -21.51
CA GLU A 458 19.13 -3.61 -22.88
C GLU A 458 20.48 -2.87 -22.93
N ASP A 459 20.79 -2.05 -21.93
CA ASP A 459 22.06 -1.35 -21.81
C ASP A 459 23.21 -2.26 -21.29
N ASP A 460 22.89 -3.44 -20.76
CA ASP A 460 23.87 -4.36 -20.16
C ASP A 460 24.52 -5.31 -21.19
N THR A 461 25.85 -5.42 -21.18
CA THR A 461 26.61 -6.26 -22.12
C THR A 461 26.55 -7.77 -21.85
N CYS A 462 26.07 -8.17 -20.67
CA CYS A 462 26.02 -9.58 -20.28
C CYS A 462 24.79 -10.29 -20.83
N LEU A 463 23.73 -9.54 -21.14
CA LEU A 463 22.43 -10.04 -21.58
C LEU A 463 22.26 -9.90 -23.09
N ASN A 464 21.48 -10.80 -23.70
CA ASN A 464 21.24 -10.79 -25.15
C ASN A 464 20.05 -9.90 -25.52
N ALA A 465 20.16 -8.60 -25.23
CA ALA A 465 19.20 -7.58 -25.64
C ALA A 465 19.93 -6.24 -25.83
N GLY A 466 19.39 -5.36 -26.67
CA GLY A 466 19.99 -4.04 -26.93
C GLY A 466 21.48 -4.10 -27.28
N TYR A 467 22.32 -3.48 -26.46
CA TYR A 467 23.77 -3.36 -26.64
C TYR A 467 24.52 -4.71 -26.52
N GLY A 468 23.97 -5.68 -25.79
CA GLY A 468 24.54 -7.01 -25.62
C GLY A 468 24.11 -8.04 -26.67
N SER A 469 23.32 -7.63 -27.68
CA SER A 469 22.66 -8.54 -28.63
C SER A 469 23.61 -9.39 -29.48
N ASN A 470 23.13 -10.58 -29.81
CA ASN A 470 23.68 -11.45 -30.86
C ASN A 470 23.62 -10.76 -32.23
N LEU A 471 24.71 -10.91 -32.99
CA LEU A 471 24.82 -10.31 -34.32
C LEU A 471 24.23 -11.21 -35.42
N THR A 472 23.68 -10.58 -36.45
CA THR A 472 23.19 -11.25 -37.67
C THR A 472 24.33 -11.92 -38.46
N LEU A 473 24.00 -12.67 -39.50
CA LEU A 473 24.99 -13.21 -40.45
C LEU A 473 25.89 -12.12 -41.07
N GLU A 474 25.40 -10.89 -41.16
CA GLU A 474 26.12 -9.74 -41.73
C GLU A 474 26.93 -8.97 -40.67
N GLY A 475 26.78 -9.33 -39.39
CA GLY A 475 27.49 -8.67 -38.29
C GLY A 475 26.80 -7.42 -37.76
N THR A 476 25.52 -7.22 -38.12
CA THR A 476 24.69 -6.09 -37.64
C THR A 476 23.88 -6.48 -36.40
N VAL A 477 23.45 -5.49 -35.63
CA VAL A 477 22.51 -5.65 -34.51
C VAL A 477 21.09 -5.41 -35.01
N GLU A 478 20.20 -6.35 -34.70
CA GLU A 478 18.76 -6.23 -34.90
C GLU A 478 18.08 -6.75 -33.64
N CYS A 479 17.10 -6.01 -33.10
CA CYS A 479 16.41 -6.37 -31.87
C CYS A 479 14.90 -6.53 -32.09
N ASP A 480 14.30 -7.33 -31.22
CA ASP A 480 12.86 -7.55 -31.13
C ASP A 480 12.41 -7.13 -29.72
N ALA A 481 11.29 -6.41 -29.59
CA ALA A 481 10.75 -6.04 -28.28
C ALA A 481 9.23 -5.89 -28.32
N ALA A 482 8.58 -6.12 -27.18
CA ALA A 482 7.15 -5.90 -27.01
C ALA A 482 6.78 -5.50 -25.58
N ILE A 483 5.66 -4.81 -25.47
CA ILE A 483 5.06 -4.38 -24.20
C ILE A 483 3.53 -4.49 -24.28
N MET A 484 2.91 -4.88 -23.17
CA MET A 484 1.46 -5.07 -23.07
C MET A 484 0.89 -4.41 -21.83
N ASP A 485 -0.24 -3.72 -22.01
CA ASP A 485 -1.09 -3.18 -20.96
C ASP A 485 -2.17 -4.22 -20.62
N GLY A 486 -2.17 -4.75 -19.39
CA GLY A 486 -3.12 -5.78 -19.01
C GLY A 486 -4.51 -5.30 -18.58
N VAL A 487 -4.75 -3.98 -18.54
CA VAL A 487 -6.08 -3.41 -18.29
C VAL A 487 -6.81 -3.19 -19.61
N SER A 488 -6.16 -2.51 -20.57
CA SER A 488 -6.77 -2.27 -21.88
C SER A 488 -6.61 -3.44 -22.85
N GLY A 489 -5.62 -4.31 -22.63
CA GLY A 489 -5.22 -5.34 -23.57
C GLY A 489 -4.41 -4.81 -24.75
N ASP A 490 -3.98 -3.54 -24.72
CA ASP A 490 -3.18 -2.93 -25.78
C ASP A 490 -1.78 -3.54 -25.81
N PHE A 491 -1.26 -3.71 -27.02
CA PHE A 491 0.06 -4.29 -27.26
C PHE A 491 0.79 -3.53 -28.36
N GLY A 492 2.05 -3.19 -28.09
CA GLY A 492 2.96 -2.60 -29.07
C GLY A 492 4.21 -3.43 -29.19
N SER A 493 4.70 -3.63 -30.41
CA SER A 493 5.93 -4.35 -30.65
C SER A 493 6.76 -3.81 -31.80
N VAL A 494 8.05 -4.11 -31.75
CA VAL A 494 8.98 -3.88 -32.84
C VAL A 494 9.80 -5.12 -33.13
N GLY A 495 10.06 -5.36 -34.43
CA GLY A 495 10.81 -6.53 -34.88
C GLY A 495 11.95 -6.18 -35.81
N ALA A 496 13.06 -6.91 -35.70
CA ALA A 496 14.27 -6.74 -36.50
C ALA A 496 14.73 -5.27 -36.62
N VAL A 497 14.59 -4.48 -35.55
CA VAL A 497 14.92 -3.05 -35.56
C VAL A 497 16.40 -2.84 -35.33
N SER A 498 17.01 -1.95 -36.13
CA SER A 498 18.41 -1.54 -35.97
C SER A 498 18.50 -0.02 -35.72
N GLY A 499 19.62 0.44 -35.15
CA GLY A 499 19.88 1.86 -34.91
C GLY A 499 19.00 2.54 -33.87
N VAL A 500 18.38 1.77 -32.97
CA VAL A 500 17.58 2.26 -31.83
C VAL A 500 18.22 1.74 -30.55
N LYS A 501 18.55 2.63 -29.63
CA LYS A 501 19.29 2.27 -28.40
C LYS A 501 18.52 1.31 -27.50
N ASN A 502 17.26 1.66 -27.21
CA ASN A 502 16.39 0.87 -26.35
C ASN A 502 15.12 0.46 -27.12
N PRO A 503 15.13 -0.71 -27.79
CA PRO A 503 13.97 -1.24 -28.53
C PRO A 503 12.67 -1.24 -27.72
N ILE A 504 12.71 -1.48 -26.40
CA ILE A 504 11.50 -1.48 -25.58
C ILE A 504 10.81 -0.11 -25.50
N ARG A 505 11.57 0.98 -25.52
CA ARG A 505 11.01 2.35 -25.50
C ARG A 505 10.30 2.66 -26.81
N LEU A 506 10.80 2.12 -27.92
CA LEU A 506 10.13 2.19 -29.21
C LEU A 506 8.85 1.36 -29.22
N ALA A 507 8.86 0.13 -28.70
CA ALA A 507 7.65 -0.70 -28.57
C ALA A 507 6.57 0.01 -27.73
N ARG A 508 6.96 0.71 -26.66
CA ARG A 508 6.04 1.54 -25.86
C ARG A 508 5.49 2.73 -26.65
N ALA A 509 6.31 3.43 -27.41
CA ALA A 509 5.84 4.53 -28.24
C ALA A 509 4.83 4.07 -29.31
N VAL A 510 5.06 2.88 -29.89
CA VAL A 510 4.11 2.24 -30.81
C VAL A 510 2.79 1.90 -30.10
N LEU A 511 2.84 1.37 -28.87
CA LEU A 511 1.64 1.12 -28.05
C LEU A 511 0.86 2.40 -27.73
N GLU A 512 1.53 3.51 -27.44
CA GLU A 512 0.82 4.77 -27.14
C GLU A 512 0.30 5.43 -28.42
N HIS A 513 1.00 5.31 -29.54
CA HIS A 513 0.57 5.84 -30.83
C HIS A 513 -0.72 5.16 -31.33
N SER A 514 -0.87 3.85 -31.11
CA SER A 514 -2.08 3.12 -31.50
C SER A 514 -3.36 3.61 -30.81
N LYS A 515 -3.23 4.34 -29.69
CA LYS A 515 -4.35 4.94 -28.95
C LYS A 515 -4.78 6.30 -29.51
N ILE A 516 -3.95 6.93 -30.35
CA ILE A 516 -4.26 8.24 -30.92
C ILE A 516 -5.30 8.05 -32.03
N LEU A 517 -6.44 8.70 -31.88
CA LEU A 517 -7.49 8.67 -32.91
C LEU A 517 -6.99 9.32 -34.20
N ASP A 518 -7.16 8.61 -35.30
CA ASP A 518 -6.78 9.12 -36.61
C ASP A 518 -7.70 10.31 -37.01
N PRO A 519 -7.13 11.47 -37.41
CA PRO A 519 -7.92 12.64 -37.79
C PRO A 519 -8.86 12.44 -38.99
N LEU A 520 -8.62 11.41 -39.82
CA LEU A 520 -9.47 11.05 -40.96
C LEU A 520 -10.54 10.02 -40.59
N GLY A 521 -10.67 9.68 -39.30
CA GLY A 521 -11.65 8.71 -38.80
C GLY A 521 -11.33 7.27 -39.19
N ARG A 522 -10.07 6.97 -39.54
CA ARG A 522 -9.64 5.58 -39.76
C ARG A 522 -9.67 4.82 -38.43
N VAL A 523 -9.96 3.52 -38.52
CA VAL A 523 -9.82 2.62 -37.37
C VAL A 523 -8.34 2.61 -36.97
N PRO A 524 -7.97 3.06 -35.75
CA PRO A 524 -6.61 2.96 -35.27
C PRO A 524 -6.19 1.49 -35.25
N PRO A 525 -4.96 1.14 -35.63
CA PRO A 525 -4.51 -0.24 -35.56
C PRO A 525 -4.51 -0.70 -34.11
N LEU A 526 -5.39 -1.63 -33.73
CA LEU A 526 -5.50 -2.16 -32.35
C LEU A 526 -4.18 -2.77 -31.84
N TYR A 527 -3.30 -3.16 -32.76
CA TYR A 527 -1.99 -3.74 -32.49
C TYR A 527 -1.02 -3.30 -33.59
N GLU A 528 -0.01 -2.51 -33.24
CA GLU A 528 0.97 -2.04 -34.19
C GLU A 528 2.29 -2.76 -33.93
N THR A 529 2.69 -3.60 -34.91
CA THR A 529 4.02 -4.20 -34.96
C THR A 529 4.77 -3.52 -36.10
N LEU A 530 5.74 -2.67 -35.75
CA LEU A 530 6.61 -2.07 -36.74
C LEU A 530 7.88 -2.89 -36.90
N VAL A 531 8.36 -3.05 -38.12
CA VAL A 531 9.53 -3.89 -38.39
C VAL A 531 10.59 -3.15 -39.17
N SER A 532 11.86 -3.49 -38.91
CA SER A 532 13.02 -3.06 -39.70
C SER A 532 13.04 -1.55 -39.94
N GLU A 533 13.20 -1.11 -41.19
CA GLU A 533 13.25 0.30 -41.59
C GLU A 533 11.99 1.08 -41.19
N GLY A 534 10.80 0.45 -41.21
CA GLY A 534 9.56 1.10 -40.79
C GLY A 534 9.56 1.46 -39.31
N ALA A 535 10.07 0.57 -38.45
CA ALA A 535 10.25 0.83 -37.03
C ALA A 535 11.29 1.93 -36.78
N HIS A 536 12.40 1.90 -37.52
CA HIS A 536 13.45 2.92 -37.40
C HIS A 536 12.96 4.31 -37.86
N ALA A 537 12.23 4.39 -38.97
CA ALA A 537 11.63 5.63 -39.44
C ALA A 537 10.62 6.21 -38.43
N PHE A 538 9.81 5.35 -37.80
CA PHE A 538 8.92 5.75 -36.72
C PHE A 538 9.69 6.28 -35.50
N ALA A 539 10.81 5.64 -35.14
CA ALA A 539 11.68 6.11 -34.07
C ALA A 539 12.24 7.51 -34.33
N ILE A 540 12.68 7.78 -35.58
CA ILE A 540 13.15 9.11 -36.00
C ILE A 540 12.01 10.14 -35.94
N ALA A 541 10.82 9.78 -36.43
CA ALA A 541 9.68 10.70 -36.47
C ALA A 541 9.21 11.10 -35.05
N ASN A 542 9.36 10.20 -34.07
CA ASN A 542 8.94 10.40 -32.69
C ASN A 542 10.11 10.71 -31.73
N SER A 543 11.29 11.06 -32.25
CA SER A 543 12.48 11.34 -31.43
C SER A 543 12.36 12.60 -30.56
N ALA A 544 11.37 13.45 -30.82
CA ALA A 544 11.10 14.66 -30.04
C ALA A 544 10.55 14.36 -28.63
N ASP A 545 10.03 13.14 -28.41
CA ASP A 545 9.38 12.70 -27.16
C ASP A 545 10.36 12.34 -26.03
N ARG A 546 11.65 12.71 -26.17
CA ARG A 546 12.78 12.55 -25.22
C ARG A 546 13.10 11.12 -24.73
N ALA A 547 12.26 10.12 -24.99
CA ALA A 547 12.47 8.75 -24.53
C ALA A 547 13.15 7.83 -25.57
N ILE A 548 13.00 8.10 -26.88
CA ILE A 548 13.56 7.27 -27.95
C ILE A 548 14.87 7.88 -28.47
N GLU A 549 15.97 7.15 -28.30
CA GLU A 549 17.30 7.54 -28.79
C GLU A 549 17.69 6.68 -30.00
N THR A 550 17.81 7.31 -31.17
CA THR A 550 18.34 6.67 -32.38
C THR A 550 19.85 6.84 -32.44
N VAL A 551 20.57 5.77 -32.74
CA VAL A 551 22.04 5.75 -32.77
C VAL A 551 22.54 5.10 -34.05
N ILE A 552 23.84 5.27 -34.34
CA ILE A 552 24.48 4.58 -35.46
C ILE A 552 24.46 3.07 -35.14
N PRO A 553 23.95 2.18 -36.02
CA PRO A 553 23.84 0.75 -35.73
C PRO A 553 25.11 0.09 -35.19
N ASP A 554 26.28 0.48 -35.71
CA ASP A 554 27.57 -0.06 -35.28
C ASP A 554 27.93 0.28 -33.82
N SER A 555 27.38 1.35 -33.25
CA SER A 555 27.61 1.70 -31.84
C SER A 555 26.86 0.77 -30.88
N LEU A 556 25.90 -0.02 -31.37
CA LEU A 556 25.20 -1.04 -30.59
C LEU A 556 25.96 -2.35 -30.50
N ILE A 557 27.09 -2.50 -31.21
CA ILE A 557 27.89 -3.72 -31.21
C ILE A 557 28.89 -3.69 -30.05
N SER A 558 28.60 -4.44 -28.99
CA SER A 558 29.58 -4.62 -27.91
C SER A 558 30.84 -5.36 -28.37
N PRO A 559 32.01 -5.11 -27.74
CA PRO A 559 33.25 -5.84 -28.06
C PRO A 559 33.11 -7.36 -27.90
N LYS A 560 32.30 -7.80 -26.91
CA LYS A 560 31.99 -9.21 -26.67
C LYS A 560 31.22 -9.81 -27.84
N ALA A 561 30.11 -9.18 -28.25
CA ALA A 561 29.29 -9.63 -29.38
C ALA A 561 30.09 -9.72 -30.68
N ARG A 562 30.99 -8.75 -30.93
CA ARG A 562 31.89 -8.79 -32.09
C ARG A 562 32.85 -9.97 -32.04
N ASN A 563 33.47 -10.25 -30.90
CA ASN A 563 34.39 -11.37 -30.73
C ASN A 563 33.68 -12.72 -30.90
N ASP A 564 32.48 -12.87 -30.32
CA ASP A 564 31.67 -14.07 -30.48
C ASP A 564 31.24 -14.27 -31.94
N TRP A 565 30.81 -13.21 -32.62
CA TRP A 565 30.49 -13.26 -34.04
C TRP A 565 31.67 -13.71 -34.89
N VAL A 566 32.87 -13.12 -34.71
CA VAL A 566 34.08 -13.53 -35.46
C VAL A 566 34.38 -15.01 -35.23
N LYS A 567 34.34 -15.45 -33.96
CA LYS A 567 34.59 -16.85 -33.57
C LYS A 567 33.63 -17.81 -34.27
N TRP A 568 32.33 -17.52 -34.26
CA TRP A 568 31.32 -18.42 -34.80
C TRP A 568 31.21 -18.33 -36.33
N LYS A 569 31.38 -17.14 -36.92
CA LYS A 569 31.44 -16.95 -38.37
C LYS A 569 32.62 -17.71 -38.99
N THR A 570 33.79 -17.63 -38.35
CA THR A 570 34.99 -18.35 -38.79
C THR A 570 34.76 -19.87 -38.76
N ARG A 571 34.14 -20.38 -37.68
CA ARG A 571 33.79 -21.80 -37.55
C ARG A 571 32.79 -22.27 -38.61
N LEU A 572 31.79 -21.44 -38.91
CA LEU A 572 30.80 -21.73 -39.97
C LEU A 572 31.47 -21.85 -41.34
N THR A 573 32.46 -21.00 -41.64
CA THR A 573 33.18 -21.02 -42.92
C THR A 573 34.20 -22.16 -43.06
N SER A 574 34.71 -22.72 -41.96
CA SER A 574 35.81 -23.69 -41.97
C SER A 574 35.43 -25.16 -42.24
N SER A 575 34.18 -25.47 -42.65
CA SER A 575 33.72 -26.83 -43.03
C SER A 575 34.05 -27.97 -42.04
N GLN A 576 34.19 -27.68 -40.74
CA GLN A 576 34.23 -28.72 -39.71
C GLN A 576 32.78 -29.07 -39.35
N SER A 577 32.34 -30.29 -39.69
CA SER A 577 30.97 -30.74 -39.39
C SER A 577 30.74 -30.71 -37.88
N MET A 578 29.81 -29.86 -37.43
CA MET A 578 29.35 -29.89 -36.05
C MET A 578 28.41 -31.08 -35.83
N ALA A 579 28.47 -31.70 -34.65
CA ALA A 579 27.31 -32.39 -34.09
C ALA A 579 26.20 -31.35 -33.87
N ALA A 580 24.97 -31.67 -34.31
CA ALA A 580 23.86 -30.74 -34.50
C ALA A 580 23.31 -30.03 -33.23
N GLY A 581 23.94 -30.17 -32.05
CA GLY A 581 23.40 -29.76 -30.75
C GLY A 581 24.17 -28.68 -29.97
N SER A 582 25.05 -27.89 -30.60
CA SER A 582 25.92 -26.93 -29.87
C SER A 582 25.68 -25.44 -30.19
N LEU A 583 24.76 -25.09 -31.09
CA LEU A 583 24.44 -23.69 -31.47
C LEU A 583 23.13 -23.17 -30.88
N THR A 584 22.28 -24.05 -30.34
CA THR A 584 21.01 -23.71 -29.68
C THR A 584 21.18 -23.13 -28.28
N ASP A 585 22.37 -23.31 -27.68
CA ASP A 585 22.68 -22.96 -26.27
C ASP A 585 22.88 -21.44 -26.00
N ILE A 586 22.65 -20.54 -26.97
CA ILE A 586 22.90 -19.08 -26.85
C ILE A 586 21.70 -18.27 -27.34
N GLN A 587 20.52 -18.58 -26.82
CA GLN A 587 19.35 -17.72 -26.92
C GLN A 587 18.99 -17.24 -25.52
N ASP A 588 19.05 -15.94 -25.29
CA ASP A 588 18.56 -15.32 -24.07
C ASP A 588 17.64 -14.15 -24.45
N THR A 589 16.53 -14.03 -23.75
CA THR A 589 15.53 -12.96 -23.90
C THR A 589 15.32 -12.36 -22.52
N VAL A 590 15.36 -11.04 -22.42
CA VAL A 590 15.11 -10.34 -21.15
C VAL A 590 13.64 -9.98 -21.06
N GLY A 591 13.13 -9.87 -19.84
CA GLY A 591 11.74 -9.49 -19.65
C GLY A 591 11.40 -9.05 -18.25
N ALA A 592 10.27 -8.36 -18.15
CA ALA A 592 9.82 -7.73 -16.93
C ALA A 592 8.30 -7.83 -16.80
N VAL A 593 7.83 -7.98 -15.55
CA VAL A 593 6.42 -8.00 -15.17
C VAL A 593 6.23 -7.12 -13.94
N ALA A 594 5.19 -6.28 -13.95
CA ALA A 594 4.93 -5.34 -12.86
C ALA A 594 3.45 -5.33 -12.44
N PHE A 595 3.25 -5.11 -11.13
CA PHE A 595 1.98 -4.75 -10.52
C PHE A 595 2.11 -3.42 -9.81
N GLN A 596 1.13 -2.53 -9.98
CA GLN A 596 0.96 -1.39 -9.09
C GLN A 596 -0.08 -1.71 -8.02
N ASN A 597 -1.22 -2.29 -8.41
CA ASN A 597 -2.27 -2.80 -7.53
C ASN A 597 -2.89 -4.07 -8.18
N ALA A 598 -3.97 -4.63 -7.61
CA ALA A 598 -4.60 -5.84 -8.14
C ALA A 598 -5.05 -5.70 -9.60
N GLU A 599 -5.33 -4.48 -10.06
CA GLU A 599 -5.93 -4.20 -11.36
C GLU A 599 -4.89 -3.71 -12.39
N ALA A 600 -3.87 -2.97 -11.96
CA ALA A 600 -2.84 -2.38 -12.83
C ALA A 600 -1.63 -3.32 -13.02
N VAL A 601 -1.62 -4.00 -14.17
CA VAL A 601 -0.64 -5.04 -14.53
C VAL A 601 -0.01 -4.84 -15.91
N ALA A 602 1.31 -4.98 -16.02
CA ALA A 602 2.02 -4.87 -17.30
C ALA A 602 3.09 -5.95 -17.46
N ALA A 603 3.36 -6.32 -18.71
CA ALA A 603 4.41 -7.26 -19.09
C ALA A 603 5.17 -6.78 -20.32
N ALA A 604 6.46 -7.07 -20.37
CA ALA A 604 7.33 -6.66 -21.47
C ALA A 604 8.49 -7.62 -21.69
N VAL A 605 9.02 -7.64 -22.92
CA VAL A 605 10.16 -8.46 -23.36
C VAL A 605 11.04 -7.73 -24.36
N SER A 606 12.33 -8.08 -24.38
CA SER A 606 13.28 -7.65 -25.40
C SER A 606 14.30 -8.76 -25.69
N SER A 607 14.71 -8.90 -26.96
CA SER A 607 15.62 -9.94 -27.41
C SER A 607 16.52 -9.47 -28.55
N GLY A 608 17.80 -9.83 -28.47
CA GLY A 608 18.75 -9.79 -29.59
C GLY A 608 18.60 -10.98 -30.55
N GLY A 609 17.77 -11.97 -30.21
CA GLY A 609 17.52 -13.16 -31.02
C GLY A 609 18.68 -14.16 -31.02
N ILE A 610 18.59 -15.15 -31.92
CA ILE A 610 19.57 -16.25 -32.01
C ILE A 610 20.88 -15.82 -32.69
N LEU A 611 21.97 -16.48 -32.30
CA LEU A 611 23.30 -16.25 -32.86
C LEU A 611 23.33 -16.50 -34.38
N LEU A 612 23.95 -15.59 -35.14
CA LEU A 612 24.07 -15.66 -36.61
C LEU A 612 22.70 -15.80 -37.31
N LYS A 613 21.67 -15.13 -36.80
CA LYS A 613 20.36 -15.04 -37.46
C LYS A 613 20.46 -14.36 -38.83
N HIS A 614 19.52 -14.70 -39.71
CA HIS A 614 19.34 -13.94 -40.95
C HIS A 614 18.87 -12.51 -40.62
N PRO A 615 19.41 -11.47 -41.30
CA PRO A 615 18.88 -10.11 -41.21
C PRO A 615 17.39 -10.05 -41.55
N GLY A 616 16.65 -9.19 -40.86
CA GLY A 616 15.19 -9.05 -41.00
C GLY A 616 14.37 -10.14 -40.30
N ARG A 617 14.99 -11.04 -39.54
CA ARG A 617 14.28 -12.10 -38.83
C ARG A 617 13.55 -11.52 -37.61
N ILE A 618 12.26 -11.83 -37.50
CA ILE A 618 11.41 -11.47 -36.37
C ILE A 618 11.37 -12.60 -35.35
N GLY A 619 11.59 -12.24 -34.08
CA GLY A 619 11.58 -13.17 -32.95
C GLY A 619 10.38 -13.21 -32.06
N GLU A 620 10.47 -14.12 -31.09
CA GLU A 620 9.42 -14.42 -30.14
C GLU A 620 9.01 -13.18 -29.33
N ALA A 621 9.97 -12.29 -29.06
CA ALA A 621 9.72 -11.06 -28.31
C ALA A 621 8.77 -10.11 -29.06
N ALA A 622 8.82 -10.05 -30.39
CA ALA A 622 7.97 -9.15 -31.17
C ALA A 622 6.59 -9.73 -31.50
N ILE A 623 6.38 -11.03 -31.30
CA ILE A 623 5.17 -11.75 -31.73
C ILE A 623 4.11 -11.70 -30.62
N PHE A 624 2.93 -11.19 -30.97
CA PHE A 624 1.78 -11.12 -30.08
C PHE A 624 1.41 -12.48 -29.49
N GLY A 625 1.32 -12.56 -28.16
CA GLY A 625 0.99 -13.78 -27.42
C GLY A 625 2.11 -14.80 -27.30
N ALA A 626 3.31 -14.54 -27.84
CA ALA A 626 4.46 -15.44 -27.70
C ALA A 626 5.36 -15.04 -26.52
N GLY A 627 5.95 -13.84 -26.55
CA GLY A 627 6.98 -13.40 -25.61
C GLY A 627 6.45 -12.81 -24.30
N CYS A 628 5.36 -12.04 -24.32
CA CYS A 628 4.74 -11.50 -23.10
C CYS A 628 3.22 -11.52 -23.16
N TRP A 629 2.59 -11.51 -21.98
CA TRP A 629 1.15 -11.32 -21.80
C TRP A 629 0.86 -10.68 -20.45
N ALA A 630 -0.05 -9.72 -20.41
CA ALA A 630 -0.58 -9.15 -19.17
C ALA A 630 -2.10 -9.10 -19.25
N GLU A 631 -2.80 -9.48 -18.19
CA GLU A 631 -4.26 -9.46 -18.15
C GLU A 631 -4.80 -9.39 -16.73
N HIS A 632 -5.79 -8.53 -16.53
CA HIS A 632 -6.59 -8.45 -15.31
C HIS A 632 -7.96 -9.14 -15.52
N PHE A 633 -8.23 -10.18 -14.72
CA PHE A 633 -9.51 -10.89 -14.70
C PHE A 633 -10.41 -10.31 -13.59
N ALA A 634 -11.18 -9.27 -13.92
CA ALA A 634 -12.04 -8.55 -12.98
C ALA A 634 -12.99 -9.49 -12.19
N ASP A 635 -13.57 -10.50 -12.85
CA ASP A 635 -14.53 -11.43 -12.24
C ASP A 635 -13.90 -12.35 -11.17
N ALA A 636 -12.58 -12.53 -11.18
CA ALA A 636 -11.86 -13.43 -10.29
C ALA A 636 -10.81 -12.75 -9.42
N ARG A 637 -10.70 -11.41 -9.52
CA ARG A 637 -9.70 -10.61 -8.81
C ARG A 637 -8.29 -11.19 -8.94
N LEU A 638 -8.02 -11.75 -10.12
CA LEU A 638 -6.76 -12.38 -10.49
C LEU A 638 -6.14 -11.54 -11.59
N SER A 639 -4.88 -11.20 -11.43
CA SER A 639 -4.10 -10.64 -12.52
C SER A 639 -2.88 -11.48 -12.80
N ILE A 640 -2.54 -11.57 -14.07
CA ILE A 640 -1.38 -12.30 -14.55
C ILE A 640 -0.50 -11.39 -15.39
N ALA A 641 0.80 -11.47 -15.17
CA ALA A 641 1.79 -10.96 -16.11
C ALA A 641 2.83 -12.05 -16.31
N CYS A 642 3.08 -12.40 -17.57
CA CYS A 642 4.12 -13.34 -17.90
C CYS A 642 5.05 -12.84 -18.98
N SER A 643 6.30 -13.27 -18.84
CA SER A 643 7.37 -13.03 -19.78
C SER A 643 8.09 -14.33 -20.03
N ILE A 644 8.30 -14.65 -21.31
CA ILE A 644 8.73 -15.96 -21.77
C ILE A 644 9.91 -15.84 -22.72
N SER A 645 10.91 -16.71 -22.52
CA SER A 645 12.07 -16.85 -23.40
C SER A 645 12.09 -18.20 -24.09
N GLY A 646 12.46 -18.24 -25.37
CA GLY A 646 12.71 -19.47 -26.15
C GLY A 646 12.14 -19.40 -27.57
N GLU A 647 12.81 -20.00 -28.55
CA GLU A 647 12.42 -19.88 -29.98
C GLU A 647 11.07 -20.54 -30.29
N TYR A 648 10.85 -21.74 -29.76
CA TYR A 648 9.71 -22.56 -30.16
C TYR A 648 8.39 -22.11 -29.53
N ILE A 649 8.43 -21.15 -28.60
CA ILE A 649 7.25 -20.64 -27.90
C ILE A 649 6.26 -19.96 -28.84
N VAL A 650 6.77 -19.42 -29.96
CA VAL A 650 5.98 -18.79 -31.03
C VAL A 650 4.91 -19.74 -31.56
N ARG A 651 5.24 -21.03 -31.71
CA ARG A 651 4.32 -22.03 -32.26
C ARG A 651 3.14 -22.32 -31.34
N ALA A 652 3.35 -22.18 -30.03
CA ALA A 652 2.35 -22.40 -29.02
C ALA A 652 1.61 -21.12 -28.61
N MET A 653 2.07 -19.94 -29.08
CA MET A 653 1.69 -18.65 -28.51
C MET A 653 1.70 -18.72 -26.98
N LEU A 654 2.83 -19.16 -26.42
CA LEU A 654 2.87 -19.74 -25.08
C LEU A 654 2.39 -18.77 -23.98
N ALA A 655 2.71 -17.47 -24.09
CA ALA A 655 2.27 -16.47 -23.11
C ALA A 655 0.75 -16.35 -23.07
N ARG A 656 0.12 -16.34 -24.26
CA ARG A 656 -1.35 -16.37 -24.37
C ARG A 656 -1.93 -17.71 -23.94
N ALA A 657 -1.31 -18.84 -24.28
CA ALA A 657 -1.80 -20.16 -23.90
C ALA A 657 -1.84 -20.34 -22.37
N ILE A 658 -0.87 -19.79 -21.65
CA ILE A 658 -0.88 -19.73 -20.18
C ILE A 658 -2.08 -18.90 -19.71
N ALA A 659 -2.26 -17.70 -20.26
CA ALA A 659 -3.37 -16.81 -19.90
C ALA A 659 -4.75 -17.44 -20.15
N ASP A 660 -4.93 -18.09 -21.30
CA ASP A 660 -6.18 -18.78 -21.66
C ASP A 660 -6.48 -19.96 -20.73
N ALA A 661 -5.45 -20.64 -20.23
CA ALA A 661 -5.60 -21.70 -19.23
C ALA A 661 -6.03 -21.14 -17.86
N PHE A 662 -5.45 -20.02 -17.42
CA PHE A 662 -5.92 -19.30 -16.22
C PHE A 662 -7.36 -18.81 -16.37
N ARG A 663 -7.69 -18.20 -17.53
CA ARG A 663 -9.06 -17.75 -17.85
C ARG A 663 -10.06 -18.91 -17.78
N SER A 664 -9.68 -20.07 -18.30
CA SER A 664 -10.52 -21.27 -18.28
C SER A 664 -10.69 -21.83 -16.86
N ALA A 665 -9.61 -21.89 -16.07
CA ALA A 665 -9.67 -22.32 -14.67
C ALA A 665 -10.60 -21.40 -13.86
N VAL A 666 -10.45 -20.08 -14.02
CA VAL A 666 -11.32 -19.05 -13.43
C VAL A 666 -12.79 -19.25 -13.84
N ALA A 667 -13.08 -19.36 -15.14
CA ALA A 667 -14.45 -19.50 -15.63
C ALA A 667 -15.13 -20.78 -15.12
N SER A 668 -14.36 -21.85 -14.91
CA SER A 668 -14.86 -23.12 -14.38
C SER A 668 -15.05 -23.15 -12.84
N LYS A 669 -14.67 -22.08 -12.12
CA LYS A 669 -14.63 -22.01 -10.64
C LYS A 669 -13.84 -23.16 -10.00
N ASN A 670 -12.86 -23.69 -10.72
CA ASN A 670 -12.09 -24.83 -10.28
C ASN A 670 -10.85 -24.32 -9.55
N ASP A 671 -10.71 -24.65 -8.26
CA ASP A 671 -9.56 -24.28 -7.42
C ASP A 671 -8.30 -25.05 -7.85
N THR A 672 -7.75 -24.65 -8.99
CA THR A 672 -6.62 -25.31 -9.67
C THR A 672 -5.35 -24.54 -9.34
N ASP A 673 -4.34 -25.22 -8.77
CA ASP A 673 -3.07 -24.59 -8.40
C ASP A 673 -2.42 -23.97 -9.66
N PRO A 674 -1.99 -22.69 -9.65
CA PRO A 674 -1.22 -22.08 -10.73
C PRO A 674 -0.04 -22.93 -11.21
N HIS A 675 0.54 -23.75 -10.33
CA HIS A 675 1.57 -24.73 -10.69
C HIS A 675 1.07 -25.79 -11.67
N ASP A 676 -0.10 -26.37 -11.43
CA ASP A 676 -0.67 -27.43 -12.27
C ASP A 676 -1.05 -26.88 -13.65
N ILE A 677 -1.51 -25.62 -13.69
CA ILE A 677 -1.79 -24.90 -14.94
C ILE A 677 -0.50 -24.75 -15.76
N LEU A 678 0.57 -24.25 -15.13
CA LEU A 678 1.87 -24.08 -15.80
C LEU A 678 2.44 -25.41 -16.29
N GLU A 679 2.40 -26.47 -15.45
CA GLU A 679 2.88 -27.80 -15.83
C GLU A 679 2.08 -28.35 -17.02
N HIS A 680 0.75 -28.25 -16.98
CA HIS A 680 -0.12 -28.73 -18.05
C HIS A 680 0.16 -28.00 -19.38
N VAL A 681 0.21 -26.67 -19.36
CA VAL A 681 0.44 -25.87 -20.58
C VAL A 681 1.84 -26.15 -21.14
N LEU A 682 2.89 -26.18 -20.30
CA LEU A 682 4.25 -26.46 -20.76
C LEU A 682 4.39 -27.87 -21.34
N LEU A 683 3.77 -28.88 -20.73
CA LEU A 683 3.83 -30.25 -21.22
C LEU A 683 3.05 -30.42 -22.53
N HIS A 684 1.79 -29.99 -22.56
CA HIS A 684 0.87 -30.34 -23.64
C HIS A 684 0.86 -29.34 -24.79
N SER A 685 1.08 -28.05 -24.51
CA SER A 685 1.05 -27.00 -25.52
C SER A 685 2.43 -26.70 -26.12
N PHE A 686 3.51 -27.00 -25.38
CA PHE A 686 4.88 -26.72 -25.82
C PHE A 686 5.73 -27.99 -26.01
N TRP A 687 5.92 -28.77 -24.96
CA TRP A 687 6.91 -29.85 -24.92
C TRP A 687 6.57 -31.02 -25.85
N VAL A 688 5.38 -31.61 -25.72
CA VAL A 688 4.93 -32.74 -26.55
C VAL A 688 4.88 -32.37 -28.05
N PRO A 689 4.31 -31.21 -28.45
CA PRO A 689 4.36 -30.76 -29.85
C PRO A 689 5.78 -30.59 -30.41
N CYS A 690 6.74 -30.14 -29.61
CA CYS A 690 8.15 -30.03 -30.00
C CYS A 690 8.78 -31.42 -30.20
N GLN A 691 8.54 -32.36 -29.29
CA GLN A 691 9.05 -33.73 -29.41
C GLN A 691 8.49 -34.47 -30.63
N ASN A 692 7.20 -34.32 -30.91
CA ASN A 692 6.56 -34.92 -32.10
C ASN A 692 7.17 -34.43 -33.42
N ARG A 693 7.88 -33.30 -33.40
CA ARG A 693 8.59 -32.72 -34.56
C ARG A 693 10.08 -33.09 -34.59
N GLY A 694 10.55 -33.93 -33.67
CA GLY A 694 11.95 -34.35 -33.58
C GLY A 694 12.87 -33.35 -32.88
N ILE A 695 12.33 -32.34 -32.18
CA ILE A 695 13.14 -31.42 -31.36
C ILE A 695 13.43 -32.11 -30.02
N VAL A 696 14.71 -32.40 -29.78
CA VAL A 696 15.20 -32.99 -28.53
C VAL A 696 15.58 -31.83 -27.61
N ASP A 697 14.95 -31.74 -26.43
CA ASP A 697 15.16 -30.70 -25.40
C ASP A 697 14.81 -29.25 -25.84
N PRO A 698 13.53 -28.91 -26.05
CA PRO A 698 13.15 -27.52 -26.35
C PRO A 698 13.33 -26.60 -25.13
N ASP A 699 14.03 -25.48 -25.33
CA ASP A 699 14.31 -24.47 -24.31
C ASP A 699 13.13 -23.51 -24.11
N VAL A 700 12.73 -23.34 -22.85
CA VAL A 700 11.73 -22.35 -22.42
C VAL A 700 12.03 -21.87 -21.01
N GLY A 701 11.74 -20.60 -20.76
CA GLY A 701 11.65 -20.03 -19.41
C GLY A 701 10.42 -19.14 -19.31
N VAL A 702 9.72 -19.23 -18.18
CA VAL A 702 8.50 -18.48 -17.87
C VAL A 702 8.70 -17.80 -16.54
N LEU A 703 8.54 -16.48 -16.53
CA LEU A 703 8.34 -15.68 -15.34
C LEU A 703 6.86 -15.32 -15.28
N LEU A 704 6.16 -15.66 -14.21
CA LEU A 704 4.74 -15.34 -14.03
C LEU A 704 4.54 -14.69 -12.66
N LEU A 705 3.83 -13.57 -12.63
CA LEU A 705 3.39 -12.92 -11.41
C LEU A 705 1.86 -13.04 -11.34
N THR A 706 1.33 -13.59 -10.24
CA THR A 706 -0.10 -13.69 -9.98
C THR A 706 -0.46 -12.83 -8.78
N ALA A 707 -1.51 -12.03 -8.89
CA ALA A 707 -2.07 -11.27 -7.78
C ALA A 707 -3.50 -11.77 -7.54
N GLU A 708 -3.76 -12.33 -6.36
CA GLU A 708 -5.09 -12.80 -5.93
C GLU A 708 -5.57 -11.93 -4.77
N GLU A 709 -6.80 -11.42 -4.84
CA GLU A 709 -7.46 -10.85 -3.66
C GLU A 709 -8.13 -11.96 -2.84
N GLU A 710 -7.73 -12.12 -1.57
CA GLU A 710 -8.38 -13.10 -0.69
C GLU A 710 -9.83 -12.69 -0.37
N GLU A 711 -10.80 -13.56 -0.64
CA GLU A 711 -12.13 -13.46 -0.01
C GLU A 711 -12.01 -13.87 1.46
N LEU A 712 -12.44 -12.98 2.37
CA LEU A 712 -12.60 -13.25 3.80
C LEU A 712 -13.39 -14.55 4.02
N LYS A 713 -12.69 -15.64 4.35
CA LYS A 713 -13.34 -16.88 4.80
C LYS A 713 -14.01 -16.63 6.14
N THR A 714 -15.29 -16.30 6.14
CA THR A 714 -16.13 -16.25 7.33
C THR A 714 -16.36 -17.65 7.88
N HIS A 715 -15.43 -18.16 8.69
CA HIS A 715 -15.67 -19.33 9.55
C HIS A 715 -15.96 -18.85 10.97
N GLY A 716 -17.24 -18.93 11.37
CA GLY A 716 -17.69 -18.99 12.76
C GLY A 716 -17.54 -17.72 13.61
N TRP A 717 -18.68 -17.13 13.96
CA TRP A 717 -18.91 -16.12 15.01
C TRP A 717 -17.71 -15.77 15.92
N TYR A 718 -17.05 -14.64 15.61
CA TYR A 718 -16.41 -13.61 16.44
C TYR A 718 -15.41 -12.85 15.54
N PRO A 719 -15.62 -11.57 15.16
CA PRO A 719 -14.68 -10.88 14.29
C PRO A 719 -13.46 -10.43 15.11
N ILE A 720 -12.33 -11.12 14.92
CA ILE A 720 -11.01 -10.58 15.24
C ILE A 720 -10.72 -9.59 14.11
N PHE A 721 -10.87 -8.29 14.37
CA PHE A 721 -10.59 -7.24 13.39
C PHE A 721 -9.07 -7.16 13.12
N SER A 722 -8.61 -7.88 12.11
CA SER A 722 -7.38 -7.59 11.37
C SER A 722 -7.56 -6.27 10.64
N VAL A 723 -7.28 -5.14 11.30
CA VAL A 723 -7.23 -3.85 10.59
C VAL A 723 -5.86 -3.72 9.89
N ASP A 724 -5.67 -4.59 8.91
CA ASP A 724 -4.99 -4.38 7.63
C ASP A 724 -5.90 -5.08 6.61
N GLU A 725 -7.12 -4.56 6.47
CA GLU A 725 -8.19 -5.06 5.58
C GLU A 725 -8.35 -4.14 4.36
N THR A 726 -7.26 -3.53 3.88
CA THR A 726 -7.10 -3.46 2.42
C THR A 726 -7.20 -4.90 1.92
N ASN A 727 -7.99 -5.22 0.87
CA ASN A 727 -7.91 -6.50 0.15
C ASN A 727 -6.44 -6.96 0.19
N GLN A 728 -6.10 -7.99 0.99
CA GLN A 728 -4.72 -8.44 1.06
C GLN A 728 -4.44 -9.10 -0.28
N ILE A 729 -3.84 -8.32 -1.18
CA ILE A 729 -3.42 -8.80 -2.48
C ILE A 729 -2.23 -9.71 -2.22
N GLU A 730 -2.44 -11.02 -2.30
CA GLU A 730 -1.34 -11.96 -2.20
C GLU A 730 -0.66 -12.05 -3.58
N VAL A 731 0.47 -11.35 -3.70
CA VAL A 731 1.29 -11.42 -4.91
C VAL A 731 2.25 -12.61 -4.80
N ARG A 732 2.13 -13.54 -5.74
CA ARG A 732 2.97 -14.74 -5.84
C ARG A 732 3.79 -14.71 -7.12
N LEU A 733 5.07 -15.03 -6.99
CA LEU A 733 6.01 -15.13 -8.11
C LEU A 733 6.23 -16.60 -8.47
N TRP A 734 5.96 -16.94 -9.72
CA TRP A 734 6.12 -18.26 -10.29
C TRP A 734 7.20 -18.26 -11.37
N CYS A 735 7.95 -19.35 -11.42
CA CYS A 735 9.01 -19.56 -12.39
C CYS A 735 8.98 -21.00 -12.88
N ALA A 736 9.02 -21.19 -14.19
CA ALA A 736 9.09 -22.51 -14.82
C ALA A 736 10.05 -22.47 -16.02
N PHE A 737 10.97 -23.44 -16.12
CA PHE A 737 11.96 -23.47 -17.20
C PHE A 737 12.42 -24.90 -17.49
N THR A 738 12.83 -25.16 -18.74
CA THR A 738 13.41 -26.45 -19.20
C THR A 738 14.93 -26.39 -19.33
N THR A 739 15.51 -25.19 -19.25
CA THR A 739 16.91 -24.92 -19.53
C THR A 739 17.81 -25.27 -18.34
N PRO A 740 19.14 -25.35 -18.54
CA PRO A 740 20.08 -25.55 -17.44
C PRO A 740 20.16 -24.38 -16.46
N SER A 741 19.75 -23.17 -16.86
CA SER A 741 19.69 -22.05 -15.92
C SER A 741 18.71 -20.94 -16.29
N MET A 742 18.20 -20.26 -15.28
CA MET A 742 17.38 -19.05 -15.41
C MET A 742 17.79 -18.02 -14.36
N ALA A 743 17.89 -16.75 -14.76
CA ALA A 743 18.26 -15.65 -13.87
C ALA A 743 17.06 -14.73 -13.61
N ILE A 744 16.73 -14.49 -12.34
CA ILE A 744 15.53 -13.76 -11.91
C ILE A 744 15.88 -12.80 -10.77
N ALA A 745 15.31 -11.60 -10.83
CA ALA A 745 15.23 -10.71 -9.68
C ALA A 745 13.82 -10.16 -9.47
N TYR A 746 13.51 -9.77 -8.25
CA TYR A 746 12.25 -9.13 -7.90
C TYR A 746 12.44 -8.09 -6.81
N ALA A 747 11.53 -7.13 -6.75
CA ALA A 747 11.50 -6.09 -5.73
C ALA A 747 10.06 -5.62 -5.46
N SER A 748 9.85 -5.02 -4.28
CA SER A 748 8.54 -4.54 -3.82
C SER A 748 8.69 -3.22 -3.08
N SER A 749 7.67 -2.35 -3.17
CA SER A 749 7.57 -1.12 -2.36
C SER A 749 7.00 -1.36 -0.95
N VAL A 750 6.53 -2.58 -0.67
CA VAL A 750 6.06 -3.03 0.65
C VAL A 750 6.95 -4.14 1.18
N SER A 751 7.12 -4.23 2.51
CA SER A 751 8.07 -5.16 3.15
C SER A 751 7.68 -6.65 3.00
N THR A 752 6.51 -6.96 2.44
CA THR A 752 6.12 -8.31 2.04
C THR A 752 6.79 -8.68 0.71
N THR A 753 7.84 -9.49 0.80
CA THR A 753 8.46 -10.12 -0.37
C THR A 753 7.48 -11.12 -1.01
N PRO A 754 7.32 -11.15 -2.34
CA PRO A 754 6.50 -12.16 -3.02
C PRO A 754 6.93 -13.57 -2.57
N LYS A 755 5.98 -14.41 -2.15
CA LYS A 755 6.29 -15.77 -1.70
C LYS A 755 6.79 -16.59 -2.90
N VAL A 756 8.03 -17.07 -2.84
CA VAL A 756 8.59 -17.99 -3.83
C VAL A 756 8.39 -19.42 -3.34
N ARG A 757 7.64 -20.24 -4.07
CA ARG A 757 7.39 -21.65 -3.72
C ARG A 757 8.36 -22.57 -4.45
N HIS A 758 9.30 -23.18 -3.72
CA HIS A 758 10.14 -24.27 -4.24
C HIS A 758 9.46 -25.62 -3.95
N ALA A 759 9.09 -26.39 -4.98
CA ALA A 759 8.53 -27.72 -4.77
C ALA A 759 9.60 -28.68 -4.21
N SER A 760 9.41 -29.19 -2.98
CA SER A 760 10.24 -30.26 -2.41
C SER A 760 9.43 -31.54 -2.19
N LYS A 761 10.09 -32.67 -2.48
CA LYS A 761 9.62 -34.06 -2.55
C LYS A 761 8.59 -34.48 -1.48
N ARG A 762 7.53 -35.18 -1.93
CA ARG A 762 6.83 -36.20 -1.11
C ARG A 762 6.93 -37.58 -1.76
N ASN A 763 7.74 -38.45 -1.14
CA ASN A 763 7.79 -39.92 -1.25
C ASN A 763 6.41 -40.54 -0.88
N ASN A 764 5.93 -41.71 -1.32
CA ASN A 764 6.55 -42.86 -1.98
C ASN A 764 5.48 -43.88 -2.50
N VAL A 765 5.82 -44.56 -3.63
CA VAL A 765 5.53 -45.99 -3.98
C VAL A 765 4.17 -46.30 -4.67
N VAL A 766 4.02 -46.86 -5.90
CA VAL A 766 4.87 -47.72 -6.77
C VAL A 766 4.73 -47.35 -8.29
N HIS A 767 5.66 -46.55 -8.80
CA HIS A 767 6.45 -46.67 -10.05
C HIS A 767 7.08 -45.30 -10.38
N ALA A 768 7.90 -44.90 -9.39
CA ALA A 768 9.07 -44.04 -9.39
C ALA A 768 8.94 -42.50 -9.59
N PRO A 769 9.71 -41.70 -8.81
CA PRO A 769 9.20 -40.49 -8.16
C PRO A 769 10.14 -39.28 -8.27
N GLN A 770 9.82 -38.24 -9.04
CA GLN A 770 10.45 -36.90 -8.91
C GLN A 770 9.43 -35.86 -9.40
N THR A 771 9.00 -34.92 -8.56
CA THR A 771 8.31 -33.70 -9.04
C THR A 771 9.27 -33.03 -10.03
N GLN A 772 8.91 -33.00 -11.32
CA GLN A 772 9.86 -32.67 -12.38
C GLN A 772 10.00 -31.14 -12.51
N VAL A 773 11.16 -30.61 -12.12
CA VAL A 773 11.85 -29.68 -13.03
C VAL A 773 11.87 -30.41 -14.38
N LEU A 774 11.41 -29.81 -15.48
CA LEU A 774 11.49 -30.45 -16.80
C LEU A 774 12.96 -30.74 -17.12
N ARG A 775 13.44 -31.91 -16.68
CA ARG A 775 14.78 -32.43 -16.89
C ARG A 775 14.81 -32.98 -18.31
N ARG A 776 15.77 -32.51 -19.11
CA ARG A 776 16.25 -33.11 -20.36
C ARG A 776 15.90 -34.61 -20.49
N PRO A 777 15.09 -35.07 -21.46
CA PRO A 777 15.08 -36.44 -21.91
C PRO A 777 16.51 -36.88 -22.20
N LYS A 778 17.01 -37.81 -21.38
CA LYS A 778 18.23 -38.54 -21.70
C LYS A 778 17.99 -39.32 -22.99
N ASN A 779 18.42 -38.76 -24.12
CA ASN A 779 18.84 -39.56 -25.25
C ASN A 779 20.38 -39.58 -25.27
N THR A 780 20.92 -40.66 -24.69
CA THR A 780 22.17 -41.34 -25.06
C THR A 780 23.35 -40.52 -25.57
N ASP A 781 23.83 -39.51 -24.82
CA ASP A 781 25.24 -39.15 -24.90
C ASP A 781 25.79 -38.65 -23.56
N SER A 782 26.80 -39.33 -23.04
CA SER A 782 27.28 -39.27 -21.66
C SER A 782 28.21 -38.08 -21.37
N SER A 783 28.00 -36.90 -21.97
CA SER A 783 29.01 -35.82 -21.99
C SER A 783 28.68 -34.53 -21.23
N ARG A 784 27.49 -34.35 -20.64
CA ARG A 784 27.14 -33.10 -19.88
C ARG A 784 26.67 -33.39 -18.45
N THR A 785 27.44 -32.93 -17.45
CA THR A 785 27.44 -33.37 -16.03
C THR A 785 26.88 -32.35 -15.00
N SER A 786 26.01 -31.40 -15.35
CA SER A 786 25.54 -30.36 -14.39
C SER A 786 24.02 -30.32 -14.17
N GLU A 787 23.58 -30.24 -12.91
CA GLU A 787 22.18 -29.98 -12.51
C GLU A 787 21.70 -28.58 -12.93
N PRO A 788 20.39 -28.40 -13.25
CA PRO A 788 19.82 -27.10 -13.56
C PRO A 788 19.87 -26.12 -12.37
N ARG A 789 20.13 -24.83 -12.62
CA ARG A 789 20.42 -23.80 -11.60
C ARG A 789 19.54 -22.56 -11.75
N ILE A 790 19.02 -22.02 -10.64
CA ILE A 790 18.30 -20.73 -10.64
C ILE A 790 19.14 -19.68 -9.93
N PHE A 791 19.43 -18.58 -10.62
CA PHE A 791 20.05 -17.41 -10.02
C PHE A 791 18.95 -16.46 -9.54
N ILE A 792 18.54 -16.57 -8.27
CA ILE A 792 17.54 -15.70 -7.67
C ILE A 792 18.25 -14.56 -6.92
N THR A 793 17.71 -13.36 -7.02
CA THR A 793 18.12 -12.23 -6.21
C THR A 793 16.92 -11.36 -5.82
N ALA A 794 16.69 -11.25 -4.52
CA ALA A 794 15.75 -10.28 -3.96
C ALA A 794 16.46 -8.94 -3.74
N VAL A 795 15.80 -7.84 -4.10
CA VAL A 795 16.22 -6.49 -3.71
C VAL A 795 15.27 -6.03 -2.59
N PRO A 796 15.70 -6.09 -1.32
CA PRO A 796 14.97 -5.38 -0.27
C PRO A 796 15.11 -3.87 -0.51
N MET A 797 14.01 -3.13 -0.37
CA MET A 797 14.09 -1.69 -0.16
C MET A 797 14.67 -1.39 1.23
#